data_AF-A0A135VUQ1-F1
#
_entry.id   AF-A0A135VUQ1-F1
#
_cell.length_a   1.000
_cell.length_b   1.000
_cell.length_c   1.000
_cell.angle_alpha   90.00
_cell.angle_beta   90.00
_cell.angle_gamma   90.00
#
_symmetry.space_group_name_H-M   'P 1'
#
loop_
_entity.id
_entity.type
_entity.pdbx_description
1 polymer ?
#
loop_
_entity_poly.entity_id
_entity_poly.type
_entity_poly.pdbx_seq_one_letter_code
_entity_poly.pdbx_strand_id
1 'polypeptide(L)'
;MVKGLSEAVHAVMQNSHEVLVVDYSGEHPVAKTRPEEDFPGVESVPRRHRVTVGQGGQTLVETLDTSILVEAEPFLEVALPYSAHMPVMDDGMYPPSSFAWYGRMIPDEKRVRFIVQRIIDDDKQWLTILDPETMEVYESYPVYQYEVGALQVRGATEYRFGYLEETPVVDLESQIRAEALAILDEPPPTWEQLWSLTKEYHVRGLTVGLTMRDTLTHLVPADWPDPVREEWMALLAWSLKEVPFSEDPLDLRPKLTDTLTLSELLPGHFIREALGIGQPEYVRLMHNPPSTSPRPLHSPTLTPWMLAQAGLVWSISSPQVHIATRWAQKLNESGTTVTGLPVTRAMALRSRKNWIERCALMDMRMGLQCRPRAHALGLRSLIYIGSAHRWPHKHMAWKATLGPPKSSSLHVQEILIPSSKMEAVRRVRSGLRECVWYSRMVNHTTSVPIGQLMKTANRKRTLKQLKREFGQWKGKTPYTPTETDIRVIDGSSDKVELTDLELPWLKDFYGFTAGEFHNSLRRLVSQGVVIVNYHFSEDSYPPRLVTLNGEEGSVLGLVRAVLRHTPMCSAYVLDEQGVLFVTNLPPEQEDEVNTSLVTWAAENDVDMNIHSIGGFLNLRKDLFKRLWKGDHWDEDISAIVSQVRVKGRN
;
A
#
# COMPACT_ATOMS: atom_id res chain seq x y z
N MET A 1 -12.79 -39.34 10.49
CA MET A 1 -13.76 -38.31 10.95
C MET A 1 -13.51 -36.97 10.26
N VAL A 2 -12.31 -36.37 10.38
CA VAL A 2 -11.93 -35.10 9.70
C VAL A 2 -12.02 -35.18 8.16
N LYS A 3 -11.59 -36.29 7.56
CA LYS A 3 -11.68 -36.53 6.10
C LYS A 3 -13.13 -36.56 5.56
N GLY A 4 -14.08 -37.09 6.35
CA GLY A 4 -15.49 -37.20 5.94
C GLY A 4 -16.27 -35.88 6.00
N LEU A 5 -15.83 -34.93 6.82
CA LEU A 5 -16.40 -33.57 6.84
C LEU A 5 -15.96 -32.77 5.59
N SER A 6 -14.70 -32.98 5.18
CA SER A 6 -14.09 -32.39 4.00
C SER A 6 -14.71 -32.91 2.69
N GLU A 7 -14.93 -34.22 2.60
CA GLU A 7 -15.60 -34.86 1.45
C GLU A 7 -17.09 -34.45 1.32
N ALA A 8 -17.80 -34.25 2.42
CA ALA A 8 -19.20 -33.82 2.41
C ALA A 8 -19.38 -32.34 1.99
N VAL A 9 -18.49 -31.45 2.43
CA VAL A 9 -18.47 -30.05 1.97
C VAL A 9 -18.13 -29.99 0.48
N HIS A 10 -17.21 -30.83 0.00
CA HIS A 10 -16.84 -30.86 -1.41
C HIS A 10 -17.95 -31.41 -2.32
N ALA A 11 -18.68 -32.46 -1.88
CA ALA A 11 -19.79 -33.05 -2.63
C ALA A 11 -20.98 -32.09 -2.79
N VAL A 12 -21.29 -31.30 -1.75
CA VAL A 12 -22.32 -30.24 -1.83
C VAL A 12 -21.87 -29.09 -2.73
N MET A 13 -20.56 -28.78 -2.77
CA MET A 13 -20.02 -27.72 -3.63
C MET A 13 -19.90 -28.11 -5.11
N GLN A 14 -19.83 -29.40 -5.45
CA GLN A 14 -19.71 -29.87 -6.85
C GLN A 14 -21.05 -30.22 -7.52
N ASN A 15 -22.09 -30.58 -6.76
CA ASN A 15 -23.38 -30.99 -7.30
C ASN A 15 -24.51 -30.16 -6.69
N SER A 16 -24.92 -29.08 -7.37
CA SER A 16 -25.96 -28.14 -6.92
C SER A 16 -27.39 -28.72 -6.88
N HIS A 17 -27.58 -30.05 -6.92
CA HIS A 17 -28.90 -30.68 -7.08
C HIS A 17 -29.13 -32.00 -6.32
N GLU A 18 -28.23 -32.48 -5.44
CA GLU A 18 -28.49 -33.70 -4.65
C GLU A 18 -28.18 -33.55 -3.16
N VAL A 19 -29.21 -33.74 -2.32
CA VAL A 19 -29.11 -33.72 -0.85
C VAL A 19 -28.57 -35.06 -0.33
N LEU A 20 -27.34 -35.05 0.18
CA LEU A 20 -26.73 -36.19 0.89
C LEU A 20 -26.80 -35.96 2.41
N VAL A 21 -27.70 -36.69 3.09
CA VAL A 21 -27.68 -36.79 4.56
C VAL A 21 -26.88 -38.03 4.94
N VAL A 22 -25.75 -37.83 5.63
CA VAL A 22 -24.93 -38.92 6.17
C VAL A 22 -25.33 -39.20 7.63
N ASP A 23 -25.93 -40.36 7.86
CA ASP A 23 -26.25 -40.88 9.20
C ASP A 23 -25.04 -41.64 9.76
N TYR A 24 -24.53 -41.20 10.90
CA TYR A 24 -23.31 -41.72 11.54
C TYR A 24 -23.59 -42.66 12.74
N SER A 25 -24.76 -43.29 12.77
CA SER A 25 -25.16 -44.19 13.86
C SER A 25 -24.62 -45.63 13.77
N GLY A 26 -23.72 -45.96 12.82
CA GLY A 26 -23.15 -47.30 12.66
C GLY A 26 -21.72 -47.33 12.09
N GLU A 27 -21.07 -48.52 12.12
CA GLU A 27 -19.67 -48.76 11.73
C GLU A 27 -19.35 -48.45 10.25
N HIS A 28 -20.36 -48.22 9.41
CA HIS A 28 -20.22 -47.75 8.02
C HIS A 28 -21.26 -46.67 7.70
N PRO A 29 -20.87 -45.47 7.21
CA PRO A 29 -21.81 -44.43 6.81
C PRO A 29 -22.58 -44.87 5.55
N VAL A 30 -23.92 -44.74 5.60
CA VAL A 30 -24.81 -45.03 4.47
C VAL A 30 -25.45 -43.74 4.00
N ALA A 31 -25.29 -43.42 2.71
CA ALA A 31 -25.98 -42.32 2.05
C ALA A 31 -27.49 -42.62 1.94
N LYS A 32 -28.34 -41.72 2.45
CA LYS A 32 -29.79 -41.78 2.23
C LYS A 32 -30.27 -40.46 1.63
N THR A 33 -30.97 -40.55 0.50
CA THR A 33 -31.76 -39.46 -0.10
C THR A 33 -33.08 -39.32 0.66
N ARG A 34 -33.41 -38.12 1.13
CA ARG A 34 -34.74 -37.80 1.68
C ARG A 34 -35.61 -37.13 0.59
N PRO A 35 -36.92 -37.38 0.55
CA PRO A 35 -37.83 -36.60 -0.29
C PRO A 35 -37.94 -35.18 0.27
N GLU A 36 -37.96 -34.21 -0.65
CA GLU A 36 -38.31 -32.81 -0.40
C GLU A 36 -39.73 -32.72 0.16
N GLU A 37 -39.88 -32.44 1.45
CA GLU A 37 -41.10 -31.83 1.97
C GLU A 37 -40.74 -30.65 2.87
N ASP A 38 -41.24 -29.49 2.44
CA ASP A 38 -41.49 -28.24 3.15
C ASP A 38 -40.32 -27.42 3.70
N PHE A 39 -39.59 -26.72 2.81
CA PHE A 39 -39.24 -25.28 2.97
C PHE A 39 -38.84 -24.69 1.61
N PRO A 40 -39.59 -23.75 1.01
CA PRO A 40 -39.11 -23.05 -0.17
C PRO A 40 -38.03 -22.03 0.23
N GLY A 41 -36.80 -22.21 -0.22
CA GLY A 41 -35.99 -21.07 -0.67
C GLY A 41 -34.52 -20.97 -0.24
N VAL A 42 -33.99 -21.75 0.70
CA VAL A 42 -32.56 -21.67 1.07
C VAL A 42 -32.03 -23.06 1.45
N GLU A 43 -31.07 -23.59 0.67
CA GLU A 43 -30.37 -24.82 1.03
C GLU A 43 -29.56 -24.61 2.31
N SER A 44 -29.68 -25.52 3.29
CA SER A 44 -29.02 -25.40 4.59
C SER A 44 -28.29 -26.68 5.00
N VAL A 45 -27.19 -26.51 5.75
CA VAL A 45 -26.32 -27.59 6.20
C VAL A 45 -26.22 -27.58 7.73
N PRO A 46 -26.46 -28.70 8.44
CA PRO A 46 -26.28 -28.78 9.88
C PRO A 46 -24.80 -28.90 10.26
N ARG A 47 -24.32 -28.01 11.14
CA ARG A 47 -23.02 -28.08 11.79
C ARG A 47 -23.16 -28.72 13.17
N ARG A 48 -22.44 -29.82 13.40
CA ARG A 48 -22.45 -30.59 14.67
C ARG A 48 -21.15 -30.50 15.46
N HIS A 49 -20.10 -29.99 14.83
CA HIS A 49 -18.78 -29.87 15.43
C HIS A 49 -18.25 -28.46 15.27
N ARG A 50 -17.51 -28.01 16.29
CA ARG A 50 -16.64 -26.85 16.24
C ARG A 50 -15.20 -27.34 16.18
N VAL A 51 -14.37 -26.70 15.36
CA VAL A 51 -12.94 -26.95 15.28
C VAL A 51 -12.19 -25.67 15.70
N THR A 52 -11.27 -25.75 16.65
CA THR A 52 -10.49 -24.61 17.14
C THR A 52 -9.02 -24.98 17.30
N VAL A 53 -8.12 -23.98 17.31
CA VAL A 53 -6.70 -24.18 17.63
C VAL A 53 -6.47 -23.89 19.12
N GLY A 54 -5.97 -24.88 19.86
CA GLY A 54 -5.67 -24.81 21.28
C GLY A 54 -4.31 -24.18 21.61
N GLN A 55 -4.01 -24.03 22.91
CA GLN A 55 -2.70 -23.58 23.36
C GLN A 55 -1.62 -24.59 22.93
N GLY A 56 -0.70 -24.16 22.06
CA GLY A 56 0.34 -25.02 21.48
C GLY A 56 0.11 -25.45 20.02
N GLY A 57 -0.87 -24.88 19.32
CA GLY A 57 -1.07 -25.12 17.88
C GLY A 57 -1.78 -26.44 17.55
N GLN A 58 -2.38 -27.10 18.55
CA GLN A 58 -3.12 -28.36 18.35
C GLN A 58 -4.58 -28.10 17.97
N THR A 59 -5.08 -28.83 16.98
CA THR A 59 -6.48 -28.80 16.57
C THR A 59 -7.37 -29.52 17.58
N LEU A 60 -8.40 -28.83 18.09
CA LEU A 60 -9.40 -29.33 19.01
C LEU A 60 -10.75 -29.45 18.29
N VAL A 61 -11.41 -30.59 18.42
CA VAL A 61 -12.75 -30.83 17.84
C VAL A 61 -13.74 -31.05 18.97
N GLU A 62 -14.73 -30.18 19.07
CA GLU A 62 -15.78 -30.24 20.08
C GLU A 62 -17.14 -30.53 19.42
N THR A 63 -17.94 -31.39 20.04
CA THR A 63 -19.32 -31.63 19.59
C THR A 63 -20.24 -30.57 20.20
N LEU A 64 -21.10 -29.96 19.38
CA LEU A 64 -22.05 -28.95 19.83
C LEU A 64 -23.26 -29.61 20.50
N ASP A 65 -23.78 -28.98 21.56
CA ASP A 65 -24.97 -29.46 22.28
C ASP A 65 -26.22 -29.50 21.38
N THR A 66 -26.30 -28.58 20.41
CA THR A 66 -27.33 -28.51 19.39
C THR A 66 -26.70 -28.27 18.01
N SER A 67 -27.28 -28.86 16.96
CA SER A 67 -26.82 -28.60 15.60
C SER A 67 -27.19 -27.18 15.17
N ILE A 68 -26.22 -26.43 14.65
CA ILE A 68 -26.41 -25.10 14.10
C ILE A 68 -26.69 -25.25 12.61
N LEU A 69 -27.78 -24.66 12.10
CA LEU A 69 -28.07 -24.64 10.68
C LEU A 69 -27.38 -23.44 10.03
N VAL A 70 -26.64 -23.68 8.95
CA VAL A 70 -25.99 -22.62 8.15
C VAL A 70 -26.47 -22.69 6.71
N GLU A 71 -26.52 -21.54 6.03
CA GLU A 71 -26.76 -21.51 4.58
C GLU A 71 -25.66 -22.30 3.85
N ALA A 72 -26.04 -23.13 2.88
CA ALA A 72 -25.10 -23.95 2.13
C ALA A 72 -24.16 -23.08 1.29
N GLU A 73 -24.72 -22.06 0.62
CA GLU A 73 -23.95 -21.11 -0.18
C GLU A 73 -23.20 -20.13 0.74
N PRO A 74 -21.86 -20.03 0.63
CA PRO A 74 -21.11 -19.01 1.37
C PRO A 74 -21.39 -17.64 0.78
N PHE A 75 -21.65 -16.65 1.64
CA PHE A 75 -21.79 -15.26 1.18
C PHE A 75 -20.43 -14.55 1.07
N LEU A 76 -19.37 -15.11 1.67
CA LEU A 76 -18.00 -14.63 1.52
C LEU A 76 -17.04 -15.80 1.44
N GLU A 77 -16.18 -15.76 0.44
CA GLU A 77 -15.05 -16.67 0.29
C GLU A 77 -13.80 -15.85 -0.10
N VAL A 78 -12.71 -16.02 0.65
CA VAL A 78 -11.47 -15.29 0.40
C VAL A 78 -10.25 -16.12 0.78
N ALA A 79 -9.17 -16.00 0.01
CA ALA A 79 -7.88 -16.60 0.34
C ALA A 79 -6.98 -15.57 1.03
N LEU A 80 -6.52 -15.85 2.24
CA LEU A 80 -5.67 -14.95 3.04
C LEU A 80 -4.55 -15.74 3.71
N PRO A 81 -3.37 -15.13 3.96
CA PRO A 81 -2.26 -15.82 4.57
C PRO A 81 -2.55 -16.11 6.05
N TYR A 82 -2.23 -17.33 6.50
CA TYR A 82 -2.63 -17.85 7.81
C TYR A 82 -1.69 -18.91 8.35
N SER A 83 -1.36 -18.85 9.64
CA SER A 83 -0.51 -19.84 10.32
C SER A 83 -1.32 -20.67 11.31
N ALA A 84 -1.76 -21.86 10.90
CA ALA A 84 -2.58 -22.75 11.72
C ALA A 84 -1.84 -23.34 12.94
N HIS A 85 -0.50 -23.37 12.90
CA HIS A 85 0.33 -23.97 13.95
C HIS A 85 0.79 -22.98 15.02
N MET A 86 0.51 -21.68 14.83
CA MET A 86 0.85 -20.66 15.80
C MET A 86 -0.07 -20.75 17.03
N PRO A 87 0.47 -20.57 18.25
CA PRO A 87 -0.36 -20.53 19.44
C PRO A 87 -1.34 -19.34 19.41
N VAL A 88 -2.39 -19.42 20.23
CA VAL A 88 -3.33 -18.32 20.46
C VAL A 88 -2.55 -17.09 20.94
N MET A 89 -2.44 -16.06 20.10
CA MET A 89 -1.83 -14.78 20.42
C MET A 89 -2.92 -13.75 20.71
N ASP A 90 -2.63 -12.79 21.60
CA ASP A 90 -3.47 -11.60 21.74
C ASP A 90 -3.45 -10.83 20.42
N ASP A 91 -4.61 -10.67 19.79
CA ASP A 91 -4.75 -9.94 18.53
C ASP A 91 -4.66 -8.42 18.73
N GLY A 92 -4.70 -7.94 19.98
CA GLY A 92 -4.71 -6.52 20.32
C GLY A 92 -5.96 -5.80 19.84
N MET A 93 -6.99 -6.53 19.39
CA MET A 93 -8.21 -6.01 18.81
C MET A 93 -9.28 -5.82 19.88
N TYR A 94 -10.16 -4.85 19.66
CA TYR A 94 -11.34 -4.68 20.48
C TYR A 94 -12.59 -4.47 19.60
N PRO A 95 -13.64 -5.30 19.76
CA PRO A 95 -13.66 -6.54 20.55
C PRO A 95 -12.61 -7.56 20.06
N PRO A 96 -12.14 -8.50 20.88
CA PRO A 96 -11.19 -9.52 20.43
C PRO A 96 -11.88 -10.46 19.42
N SER A 97 -11.07 -11.12 18.59
CA SER A 97 -11.54 -12.15 17.66
C SER A 97 -11.94 -13.42 18.40
N SER A 98 -12.96 -14.10 17.88
CA SER A 98 -13.41 -15.39 18.38
C SER A 98 -12.26 -16.39 18.29
N PHE A 99 -11.78 -16.94 19.40
CA PHE A 99 -10.61 -17.84 19.42
C PHE A 99 -9.29 -17.23 18.89
N ALA A 100 -9.18 -15.90 18.90
CA ALA A 100 -7.96 -15.16 18.54
C ALA A 100 -7.42 -15.44 17.12
N TRP A 101 -8.26 -15.86 16.17
CA TRP A 101 -7.81 -16.24 14.82
C TRP A 101 -7.15 -15.12 14.05
N TYR A 102 -7.56 -13.87 14.33
CA TYR A 102 -6.98 -12.73 13.66
C TYR A 102 -5.47 -12.59 13.95
N GLY A 103 -5.03 -13.00 15.15
CA GLY A 103 -3.61 -13.03 15.50
C GLY A 103 -2.78 -14.05 14.69
N ARG A 104 -3.42 -14.99 13.99
CA ARG A 104 -2.75 -16.00 13.15
C ARG A 104 -2.69 -15.61 11.66
N MET A 105 -3.22 -14.45 11.28
CA MET A 105 -3.03 -13.89 9.93
C MET A 105 -1.65 -13.24 9.82
N ILE A 106 -0.70 -13.92 9.18
CA ILE A 106 0.69 -13.47 9.04
C ILE A 106 0.99 -13.30 7.55
N PRO A 107 1.40 -12.10 7.07
CA PRO A 107 1.53 -11.81 5.64
C PRO A 107 2.38 -12.79 4.81
N ASP A 108 3.43 -13.35 5.40
CA ASP A 108 4.42 -14.19 4.70
C ASP A 108 4.11 -15.71 4.79
N GLU A 109 2.92 -16.07 5.27
CA GLU A 109 2.49 -17.47 5.43
C GLU A 109 1.65 -17.97 4.25
N LYS A 110 1.46 -19.29 4.19
CA LYS A 110 0.61 -19.94 3.17
C LYS A 110 -0.80 -19.33 3.17
N ARG A 111 -1.33 -19.05 1.97
CA ARG A 111 -2.72 -18.60 1.80
C ARG A 111 -3.67 -19.77 2.00
N VAL A 112 -4.61 -19.60 2.93
CA VAL A 112 -5.67 -20.55 3.24
C VAL A 112 -7.02 -19.95 2.87
N ARG A 113 -8.03 -20.79 2.71
CA ARG A 113 -9.38 -20.36 2.33
C ARG A 113 -10.22 -20.08 3.58
N PHE A 114 -10.75 -18.88 3.65
CA PHE A 114 -11.75 -18.43 4.62
C PHE A 114 -13.13 -18.48 3.95
N ILE A 115 -14.04 -19.22 4.55
CA ILE A 115 -15.42 -19.40 4.07
C ILE A 115 -16.36 -18.91 5.16
N VAL A 116 -17.24 -17.97 4.83
CA VAL A 116 -18.23 -17.44 5.77
C VAL A 116 -19.64 -17.73 5.26
N GLN A 117 -20.43 -18.37 6.11
CA GLN A 117 -21.82 -18.75 5.85
C GLN A 117 -22.73 -18.07 6.89
N ARG A 118 -23.97 -17.77 6.51
CA ARG A 118 -24.94 -17.25 7.47
C ARG A 118 -25.45 -18.37 8.36
N ILE A 119 -25.58 -18.08 9.64
CA ILE A 119 -26.31 -18.96 10.56
C ILE A 119 -27.79 -18.59 10.44
N ILE A 120 -28.65 -19.59 10.29
CA ILE A 120 -30.09 -19.38 10.21
C ILE A 120 -30.59 -18.97 11.61
N ASP A 121 -31.35 -17.87 11.68
CA ASP A 121 -31.93 -17.30 12.90
C ASP A 121 -30.91 -16.83 13.97
N ASP A 122 -29.65 -16.54 13.61
CA ASP A 122 -28.64 -15.96 14.50
C ASP A 122 -27.92 -14.77 13.81
N ASP A 123 -27.58 -13.73 14.57
CA ASP A 123 -26.83 -12.57 14.07
C ASP A 123 -25.34 -12.92 13.81
N LYS A 124 -24.85 -14.01 14.39
CA LYS A 124 -23.50 -14.54 14.15
C LYS A 124 -23.40 -15.21 12.78
N GLN A 125 -22.17 -15.35 12.32
CA GLN A 125 -21.82 -15.98 11.05
C GLN A 125 -20.96 -17.20 11.32
N TRP A 126 -21.01 -18.22 10.47
CA TRP A 126 -20.16 -19.39 10.60
C TRP A 126 -18.89 -19.21 9.76
N LEU A 127 -17.72 -19.17 10.40
CA LEU A 127 -16.42 -19.11 9.73
C LEU A 127 -15.82 -20.51 9.65
N THR A 128 -15.29 -20.87 8.48
CA THR A 128 -14.44 -22.04 8.26
C THR A 128 -13.11 -21.60 7.63
N ILE A 129 -11.99 -22.03 8.20
CA ILE A 129 -10.64 -21.78 7.70
C ILE A 129 -10.02 -23.12 7.32
N LEU A 130 -9.63 -23.28 6.06
CA LEU A 130 -9.10 -24.55 5.56
C LEU A 130 -7.97 -24.38 4.53
N ASP A 131 -7.09 -25.37 4.46
CA ASP A 131 -6.08 -25.48 3.42
C ASP A 131 -6.73 -25.90 2.10
N PRO A 132 -6.61 -25.11 1.02
CA PRO A 132 -7.22 -25.46 -0.27
C PRO A 132 -6.58 -26.68 -0.95
N GLU A 133 -5.35 -27.06 -0.61
CA GLU A 133 -4.64 -28.19 -1.22
C GLU A 133 -4.93 -29.51 -0.51
N THR A 134 -4.82 -29.50 0.82
CA THR A 134 -5.02 -30.71 1.64
C THR A 134 -6.48 -30.88 2.07
N MET A 135 -7.29 -29.83 1.93
CA MET A 135 -8.67 -29.75 2.38
C MET A 135 -8.82 -30.00 3.90
N GLU A 136 -7.74 -29.77 4.65
CA GLU A 136 -7.72 -29.82 6.10
C GLU A 136 -8.41 -28.57 6.68
N VAL A 137 -9.39 -28.77 7.54
CA VAL A 137 -10.05 -27.68 8.27
C VAL A 137 -9.22 -27.36 9.51
N TYR A 138 -8.62 -26.17 9.52
CA TYR A 138 -7.88 -25.68 10.66
C TYR A 138 -8.84 -25.20 11.75
N GLU A 139 -9.85 -24.42 11.38
CA GLU A 139 -10.79 -23.80 12.32
C GLU A 139 -12.19 -23.72 11.72
N SER A 140 -13.22 -23.89 12.56
CA SER A 140 -14.62 -23.83 12.14
C SER A 140 -15.53 -23.51 13.33
N TYR A 141 -16.08 -22.29 13.40
CA TYR A 141 -16.94 -21.83 14.51
C TYR A 141 -17.77 -20.58 14.19
N PRO A 142 -18.76 -20.23 15.05
CA PRO A 142 -19.46 -18.96 14.96
C PRO A 142 -18.56 -17.75 15.29
N VAL A 143 -18.64 -16.72 14.46
CA VAL A 143 -17.96 -15.42 14.59
C VAL A 143 -18.97 -14.27 14.56
N TYR A 144 -18.57 -13.12 15.10
CA TYR A 144 -19.39 -11.92 15.05
C TYR A 144 -19.26 -11.18 13.70
N GLN A 145 -20.28 -10.38 13.36
CA GLN A 145 -20.31 -9.60 12.12
C GLN A 145 -19.09 -8.66 11.95
N TYR A 146 -18.55 -8.11 13.06
CA TYR A 146 -17.37 -7.24 12.99
C TYR A 146 -16.10 -7.98 12.55
N GLU A 147 -16.01 -9.29 12.78
CA GLU A 147 -14.87 -10.12 12.39
C GLU A 147 -14.88 -10.37 10.89
N VAL A 148 -16.06 -10.70 10.36
CA VAL A 148 -16.30 -10.88 8.92
C VAL A 148 -15.96 -9.61 8.14
N GLY A 149 -16.25 -8.44 8.70
CA GLY A 149 -15.93 -7.15 8.09
C GLY A 149 -14.44 -6.97 7.77
N ALA A 150 -13.52 -7.57 8.53
CA ALA A 150 -12.10 -7.49 8.21
C ALA A 150 -11.69 -8.41 7.06
N LEU A 151 -12.35 -9.55 6.87
CA LEU A 151 -12.11 -10.45 5.75
C LEU A 151 -12.52 -9.84 4.39
N GLN A 152 -13.45 -8.88 4.42
CA GLN A 152 -13.97 -8.20 3.24
C GLN A 152 -13.10 -7.02 2.78
N VAL A 153 -12.17 -6.56 3.62
CA VAL A 153 -11.41 -5.35 3.39
C VAL A 153 -9.98 -5.73 3.02
N ARG A 154 -9.60 -5.47 1.77
CA ARG A 154 -8.24 -5.72 1.29
C ARG A 154 -7.34 -4.51 1.51
N GLY A 155 -6.15 -4.73 2.04
CA GLY A 155 -5.12 -3.71 2.14
C GLY A 155 -4.53 -3.35 0.77
N ALA A 156 -3.94 -2.15 0.64
CA ALA A 156 -3.26 -1.73 -0.59
C ALA A 156 -2.17 -2.73 -1.05
N THR A 157 -1.48 -3.36 -0.10
CA THR A 157 -0.46 -4.39 -0.30
C THR A 157 -1.06 -5.68 -0.89
N GLU A 158 -2.18 -6.14 -0.36
CA GLU A 158 -2.88 -7.35 -0.84
C GLU A 158 -3.43 -7.16 -2.26
N TYR A 159 -3.91 -5.96 -2.60
CA TYR A 159 -4.28 -5.61 -3.96
C TYR A 159 -3.10 -5.60 -4.94
N ARG A 160 -1.87 -5.36 -4.46
CA ARG A 160 -0.68 -5.34 -5.30
C ARG A 160 -0.14 -6.75 -5.55
N PHE A 161 -0.15 -7.60 -4.53
CA PHE A 161 0.35 -8.98 -4.63
C PHE A 161 -0.68 -9.95 -5.23
N GLY A 162 -1.97 -9.81 -4.94
CA GLY A 162 -3.00 -10.71 -5.47
C GLY A 162 -3.07 -10.75 -6.99
N TYR A 163 -2.75 -9.65 -7.68
CA TYR A 163 -2.70 -9.61 -9.14
C TYR A 163 -1.46 -10.30 -9.72
N LEU A 164 -0.32 -10.22 -9.02
CA LEU A 164 0.92 -10.88 -9.43
C LEU A 164 0.81 -12.40 -9.25
N GLU A 165 0.12 -12.86 -8.21
CA GLU A 165 -0.13 -14.30 -7.97
C GLU A 165 -1.15 -14.92 -8.93
N GLU A 166 -2.14 -14.15 -9.42
CA GLU A 166 -3.18 -14.62 -10.36
C GLU A 166 -2.74 -14.60 -11.83
N THR A 167 -1.57 -14.01 -12.15
CA THR A 167 -1.03 -14.01 -13.52
C THR A 167 0.08 -15.06 -13.61
N PRO A 168 -0.08 -16.14 -14.39
CA PRO A 168 0.99 -17.13 -14.57
C PRO A 168 2.07 -16.53 -15.47
N VAL A 169 3.09 -15.88 -14.89
CA VAL A 169 4.19 -15.22 -15.64
C VAL A 169 5.47 -16.07 -15.71
N VAL A 170 5.50 -17.27 -15.13
CA VAL A 170 6.72 -18.07 -14.95
C VAL A 170 7.50 -18.33 -16.27
N ASP A 171 6.81 -18.54 -17.40
CA ASP A 171 7.46 -18.72 -18.72
C ASP A 171 7.92 -17.41 -19.38
N LEU A 172 7.29 -16.28 -19.06
CA LEU A 172 7.62 -14.96 -19.62
C LEU A 172 8.77 -14.29 -18.86
N GLU A 173 8.85 -14.47 -17.54
CA GLU A 173 9.93 -13.98 -16.68
C GLU A 173 11.30 -14.50 -17.13
N SER A 174 11.41 -15.83 -17.31
CA SER A 174 12.64 -16.48 -17.76
C SER A 174 13.11 -15.96 -19.13
N GLN A 175 12.19 -15.66 -20.05
CA GLN A 175 12.52 -15.11 -21.36
C GLN A 175 12.96 -13.64 -21.27
N ILE A 176 12.25 -12.81 -20.49
CA ILE A 176 12.61 -11.40 -20.27
C ILE A 176 14.00 -11.29 -19.65
N ARG A 177 14.29 -12.10 -18.63
CA ARG A 177 15.61 -12.11 -17.98
C ARG A 177 16.71 -12.53 -18.96
N ALA A 178 16.47 -13.55 -19.78
CA ALA A 178 17.42 -13.98 -20.80
C ALA A 178 17.71 -12.86 -21.82
N GLU A 179 16.69 -12.13 -22.28
CA GLU A 179 16.86 -10.98 -23.17
C GLU A 179 17.67 -9.84 -22.51
N ALA A 180 17.41 -9.55 -21.23
CA ALA A 180 18.13 -8.52 -20.47
C ALA A 180 19.64 -8.82 -20.37
N LEU A 181 19.97 -10.10 -20.19
CA LEU A 181 21.32 -10.60 -19.98
C LEU A 181 22.03 -10.99 -21.28
N ALA A 182 21.35 -10.99 -22.43
CA ALA A 182 21.92 -11.39 -23.72
C ALA A 182 23.17 -10.58 -24.13
N ILE A 183 23.30 -9.34 -23.64
CA ILE A 183 24.49 -8.50 -23.84
C ILE A 183 25.78 -9.15 -23.31
N LEU A 184 25.67 -10.07 -22.34
CA LEU A 184 26.80 -10.80 -21.78
C LEU A 184 27.41 -11.81 -22.76
N ASP A 185 26.65 -12.22 -23.77
CA ASP A 185 27.10 -13.22 -24.75
C ASP A 185 27.72 -12.56 -26.00
N GLU A 186 27.80 -11.22 -26.01
CA GLU A 186 28.49 -10.43 -27.03
C GLU A 186 30.03 -10.53 -26.94
N PRO A 187 30.78 -10.09 -27.99
CA PRO A 187 32.24 -10.08 -27.99
C PRO A 187 32.84 -9.35 -26.77
N PRO A 188 34.00 -9.78 -26.27
CA PRO A 188 34.59 -9.27 -25.05
C PRO A 188 35.00 -7.80 -25.19
N PRO A 189 35.10 -7.05 -24.08
CA PRO A 189 35.51 -5.66 -24.12
C PRO A 189 36.97 -5.53 -24.53
N THR A 190 37.30 -4.45 -25.24
CA THR A 190 38.68 -4.09 -25.55
C THR A 190 39.43 -3.68 -24.28
N TRP A 191 40.77 -3.70 -24.32
CA TRP A 191 41.59 -3.23 -23.19
C TRP A 191 41.34 -1.76 -22.83
N GLU A 192 41.05 -0.91 -23.83
CA GLU A 192 40.69 0.49 -23.61
C GLU A 192 39.37 0.62 -22.85
N GLN A 193 38.36 -0.16 -23.24
CA GLN A 193 37.08 -0.24 -22.53
C GLN A 193 37.24 -0.76 -21.10
N LEU A 194 38.05 -1.79 -20.89
CA LEU A 194 38.35 -2.31 -19.55
C LEU A 194 39.05 -1.27 -18.67
N TRP A 195 39.99 -0.51 -19.24
CA TRP A 195 40.67 0.57 -18.52
C TRP A 195 39.69 1.68 -18.10
N SER A 196 38.73 2.00 -18.97
CA SER A 196 37.66 2.95 -18.67
C SER A 196 36.74 2.48 -17.54
N LEU A 197 36.43 1.17 -17.47
CA LEU A 197 35.59 0.60 -16.43
C LEU A 197 36.27 0.56 -15.06
N THR A 198 37.56 0.25 -15.02
CA THR A 198 38.28 0.06 -13.76
C THR A 198 38.72 1.38 -13.13
N LYS A 199 38.90 2.46 -13.90
CA LYS A 199 39.27 3.80 -13.40
C LYS A 199 40.38 3.75 -12.34
N GLU A 200 41.51 3.16 -12.70
CA GLU A 200 42.70 2.97 -11.85
C GLU A 200 42.55 1.91 -10.72
N TYR A 201 41.40 1.25 -10.60
CA TYR A 201 41.24 0.11 -9.68
C TYR A 201 41.94 -1.15 -10.23
N HIS A 202 42.93 -1.65 -9.51
CA HIS A 202 43.68 -2.83 -9.90
C HIS A 202 42.95 -4.14 -9.54
N VAL A 203 42.41 -4.82 -10.55
CA VAL A 203 41.86 -6.17 -10.42
C VAL A 203 42.96 -7.19 -10.70
N ARG A 204 43.26 -8.04 -9.70
CA ARG A 204 44.32 -9.04 -9.80
C ARG A 204 43.85 -10.20 -10.69
N GLY A 205 44.62 -10.53 -11.72
CA GLY A 205 44.29 -11.66 -12.62
C GLY A 205 43.19 -11.37 -13.64
N LEU A 206 42.96 -10.10 -14.01
CA LEU A 206 42.05 -9.73 -15.10
C LEU A 206 42.57 -10.29 -16.44
N THR A 207 41.77 -11.11 -17.12
CA THR A 207 42.05 -11.65 -18.45
C THR A 207 40.87 -11.41 -19.38
N VAL A 208 41.13 -11.19 -20.66
CA VAL A 208 40.08 -11.07 -21.69
C VAL A 208 39.68 -12.47 -22.15
N GLY A 209 38.41 -12.82 -21.98
CA GLY A 209 37.83 -14.11 -22.38
C GLY A 209 37.26 -14.11 -23.80
N LEU A 210 36.34 -15.03 -24.09
CA LEU A 210 35.69 -15.13 -25.41
C LEU A 210 34.43 -14.27 -25.53
N THR A 211 33.83 -13.91 -24.39
CA THR A 211 32.59 -13.12 -24.30
C THR A 211 32.72 -11.99 -23.27
N MET A 212 31.75 -11.07 -23.27
CA MET A 212 31.57 -10.09 -22.18
C MET A 212 31.47 -10.81 -20.83
N ARG A 213 30.69 -11.90 -20.74
CA ARG A 213 30.52 -12.72 -19.53
C ARG A 213 31.85 -13.22 -18.98
N ASP A 214 32.65 -13.87 -19.82
CA ASP A 214 33.95 -14.47 -19.42
C ASP A 214 34.92 -13.41 -18.89
N THR A 215 34.84 -12.19 -19.43
CA THR A 215 35.75 -11.11 -19.07
C THR A 215 35.27 -10.35 -17.82
N LEU A 216 33.98 -9.99 -17.78
CA LEU A 216 33.40 -9.16 -16.71
C LEU A 216 33.23 -9.93 -15.40
N THR A 217 33.19 -11.27 -15.43
CA THR A 217 33.16 -12.09 -14.20
C THR A 217 34.38 -11.88 -13.31
N HIS A 218 35.51 -11.36 -13.83
CA HIS A 218 36.70 -11.02 -13.04
C HIS A 218 36.54 -9.70 -12.29
N LEU A 219 35.61 -8.82 -12.72
CA LEU A 219 35.39 -7.50 -12.13
C LEU A 219 34.37 -7.51 -10.99
N VAL A 220 33.46 -8.49 -10.98
CA VAL A 220 32.42 -8.63 -9.95
C VAL A 220 32.89 -9.60 -8.85
N PRO A 221 32.69 -9.29 -7.56
CA PRO A 221 33.11 -10.18 -6.47
C PRO A 221 32.50 -11.59 -6.57
N ALA A 222 33.33 -12.61 -6.31
CA ALA A 222 32.94 -14.02 -6.47
C ALA A 222 32.09 -14.57 -5.32
N ASP A 223 32.05 -13.87 -4.19
CA ASP A 223 31.26 -14.20 -2.99
C ASP A 223 29.82 -13.70 -3.06
N TRP A 224 29.46 -12.94 -4.10
CA TRP A 224 28.10 -12.47 -4.32
C TRP A 224 27.22 -13.58 -4.92
N PRO A 225 25.89 -13.57 -4.69
CA PRO A 225 24.98 -14.54 -5.31
C PRO A 225 25.04 -14.46 -6.85
N ASP A 226 25.06 -15.61 -7.54
CA ASP A 226 25.20 -15.65 -9.00
C ASP A 226 24.16 -14.82 -9.77
N PRO A 227 22.84 -14.84 -9.42
CA PRO A 227 21.86 -14.00 -10.09
C PRO A 227 22.16 -12.50 -9.99
N VAL A 228 22.71 -12.08 -8.85
CA VAL A 228 23.14 -10.69 -8.63
C VAL A 228 24.41 -10.40 -9.44
N ARG A 229 25.37 -11.34 -9.45
CA ARG A 229 26.61 -11.19 -10.23
C ARG A 229 26.33 -10.99 -11.71
N GLU A 230 25.40 -11.76 -12.29
CA GLU A 230 25.00 -11.62 -13.69
C GLU A 230 24.43 -10.24 -14.02
N GLU A 231 23.56 -9.71 -13.17
CA GLU A 231 22.98 -8.38 -13.37
C GLU A 231 24.03 -7.26 -13.27
N TRP A 232 24.99 -7.39 -12.36
CA TRP A 232 26.13 -6.47 -12.26
C TRP A 232 27.07 -6.57 -13.46
N MET A 233 27.34 -7.78 -13.96
CA MET A 233 28.08 -7.94 -15.22
C MET A 233 27.33 -7.28 -16.37
N ALA A 234 26.00 -7.44 -16.44
CA ALA A 234 25.20 -6.84 -17.49
C ALA A 234 25.23 -5.31 -17.40
N LEU A 235 25.17 -4.73 -16.21
CA LEU A 235 25.34 -3.29 -15.99
C LEU A 235 26.70 -2.79 -16.54
N LEU A 236 27.78 -3.50 -16.24
CA LEU A 236 29.11 -3.16 -16.75
C LEU A 236 29.16 -3.27 -18.28
N ALA A 237 28.59 -4.33 -18.87
CA ALA A 237 28.53 -4.50 -20.31
C ALA A 237 27.75 -3.36 -20.98
N TRP A 238 26.59 -3.00 -20.42
CA TRP A 238 25.79 -1.87 -20.88
C TRP A 238 26.53 -0.54 -20.77
N SER A 239 27.36 -0.35 -19.74
CA SER A 239 28.16 0.88 -19.59
C SER A 239 29.26 1.05 -20.63
N LEU A 240 29.52 0.03 -21.45
CA LEU A 240 30.42 0.11 -22.60
C LEU A 240 29.71 0.42 -23.92
N LYS A 241 28.38 0.46 -23.93
CA LYS A 241 27.56 0.74 -25.10
C LYS A 241 27.18 2.21 -25.16
N GLU A 242 26.88 2.68 -26.37
CA GLU A 242 26.27 3.99 -26.54
C GLU A 242 24.86 4.00 -25.96
N VAL A 243 24.47 5.13 -25.37
CA VAL A 243 23.11 5.33 -24.84
C VAL A 243 22.10 5.24 -26.00
N PRO A 244 21.02 4.44 -25.89
CA PRO A 244 20.07 4.20 -26.98
C PRO A 244 19.10 5.38 -27.18
N PHE A 245 19.60 6.53 -27.60
CA PHE A 245 18.80 7.75 -27.81
C PHE A 245 17.71 7.62 -28.90
N SER A 246 17.80 6.59 -29.75
CA SER A 246 16.82 6.30 -30.79
C SER A 246 15.59 5.54 -30.28
N GLU A 247 15.62 5.01 -29.05
CA GLU A 247 14.53 4.25 -28.45
C GLU A 247 13.88 5.06 -27.32
N ASP A 248 12.58 4.86 -27.09
CA ASP A 248 11.95 5.45 -25.91
C ASP A 248 12.36 4.68 -24.66
N PRO A 249 12.71 5.35 -23.54
CA PRO A 249 13.06 4.65 -22.31
C PRO A 249 11.96 3.71 -21.80
N LEU A 250 10.68 3.99 -22.12
CA LEU A 250 9.55 3.12 -21.77
C LEU A 250 9.62 1.75 -22.43
N ASP A 251 10.22 1.66 -23.61
CA ASP A 251 10.34 0.42 -24.37
C ASP A 251 11.46 -0.48 -23.81
N LEU A 252 12.34 0.07 -22.98
CA LEU A 252 13.38 -0.67 -22.26
C LEU A 252 12.84 -1.32 -20.97
N ARG A 253 11.81 -0.75 -20.34
CA ARG A 253 11.31 -1.20 -19.02
C ARG A 253 10.83 -2.66 -19.01
N PRO A 254 10.02 -3.14 -19.99
CA PRO A 254 9.61 -4.54 -20.03
C PRO A 254 10.80 -5.50 -20.09
N LYS A 255 11.86 -5.13 -20.83
CA LYS A 255 13.08 -5.94 -20.99
C LYS A 255 13.90 -6.09 -19.70
N LEU A 256 13.63 -5.27 -18.68
CA LEU A 256 14.42 -5.24 -17.43
C LEU A 256 13.61 -5.70 -16.21
N THR A 257 12.33 -6.04 -16.40
CA THR A 257 11.37 -6.22 -15.28
C THR A 257 11.76 -7.36 -14.33
N ASP A 258 12.43 -8.39 -14.82
CA ASP A 258 12.90 -9.55 -14.04
C ASP A 258 14.39 -9.46 -13.62
N THR A 259 14.94 -8.23 -13.61
CA THR A 259 16.31 -7.94 -13.18
C THR A 259 16.33 -6.78 -12.18
N LEU A 260 16.27 -7.10 -10.88
CA LEU A 260 16.07 -6.10 -9.83
C LEU A 260 17.21 -5.06 -9.78
N THR A 261 18.46 -5.52 -9.77
CA THR A 261 19.64 -4.65 -9.68
C THR A 261 19.85 -3.89 -11.00
N LEU A 262 19.71 -4.58 -12.13
CA LEU A 262 19.93 -3.95 -13.44
C LEU A 262 18.87 -2.88 -13.73
N SER A 263 17.59 -3.17 -13.45
CA SER A 263 16.49 -2.23 -13.67
C SER A 263 16.58 -0.97 -12.82
N GLU A 264 17.19 -1.05 -11.63
CA GLU A 264 17.39 0.11 -10.75
C GLU A 264 18.61 0.95 -11.15
N LEU A 265 19.70 0.33 -11.59
CA LEU A 265 20.96 1.04 -11.83
C LEU A 265 21.13 1.55 -13.26
N LEU A 266 20.59 0.83 -14.26
CA LEU A 266 20.83 1.11 -15.67
C LEU A 266 20.22 2.45 -16.14
N PRO A 267 18.96 2.81 -15.80
CA PRO A 267 18.40 4.10 -16.19
C PRO A 267 19.24 5.27 -15.66
N GLY A 268 19.70 5.17 -14.42
CA GLY A 268 20.53 6.20 -13.81
C GLY A 268 21.91 6.32 -14.46
N HIS A 269 22.50 5.20 -14.88
CA HIS A 269 23.71 5.19 -15.71
C HIS A 269 23.50 5.98 -17.02
N PHE A 270 22.45 5.64 -17.79
CA PHE A 270 22.18 6.31 -19.07
C PHE A 270 21.97 7.81 -18.92
N ILE A 271 21.28 8.26 -17.87
CA ILE A 271 21.07 9.68 -17.61
C ILE A 271 22.39 10.41 -17.37
N ARG A 272 23.31 9.81 -16.60
CA ARG A 272 24.63 10.41 -16.32
C ARG A 272 25.48 10.55 -17.58
N GLU A 273 25.58 9.48 -18.37
CA GLU A 273 26.26 9.50 -19.66
C GLU A 273 25.62 10.52 -20.60
N ALA A 274 24.29 10.55 -20.63
CA ALA A 274 23.54 11.52 -21.41
C ALA A 274 23.77 12.97 -20.94
N LEU A 275 24.12 13.21 -19.68
CA LEU A 275 24.49 14.53 -19.15
C LEU A 275 26.00 14.84 -19.23
N GLY A 276 26.84 13.88 -19.64
CA GLY A 276 28.31 14.02 -19.62
C GLY A 276 28.89 14.04 -18.20
N ILE A 277 28.11 13.60 -17.20
CA ILE A 277 28.56 13.47 -15.82
C ILE A 277 29.16 12.07 -15.74
N GLY A 278 30.46 11.94 -16.02
CA GLY A 278 31.10 10.64 -16.27
C GLY A 278 30.74 9.50 -15.30
N GLN A 279 30.95 8.28 -15.76
CA GLN A 279 30.56 7.04 -15.08
C GLN A 279 30.95 6.99 -13.59
N PRO A 280 30.09 6.46 -12.71
CA PRO A 280 30.51 6.00 -11.39
C PRO A 280 31.70 5.03 -11.48
N GLU A 281 32.51 4.95 -10.43
CA GLU A 281 33.58 3.93 -10.33
C GLU A 281 32.97 2.60 -9.88
N TYR A 282 32.21 1.96 -10.77
CA TYR A 282 31.45 0.74 -10.51
C TYR A 282 32.31 -0.33 -9.82
N VAL A 283 33.46 -0.66 -10.41
CA VAL A 283 34.36 -1.70 -9.90
C VAL A 283 34.86 -1.35 -8.49
N ARG A 284 35.30 -0.11 -8.28
CA ARG A 284 35.75 0.33 -6.95
C ARG A 284 34.66 0.20 -5.89
N LEU A 285 33.42 0.56 -6.21
CA LEU A 285 32.29 0.49 -5.29
C LEU A 285 31.85 -0.94 -4.96
N MET A 286 31.95 -1.88 -5.92
CA MET A 286 31.68 -3.29 -5.67
C MET A 286 32.68 -3.90 -4.68
N HIS A 287 33.96 -3.57 -4.82
CA HIS A 287 35.03 -4.13 -3.98
C HIS A 287 35.25 -3.36 -2.67
N ASN A 288 34.90 -2.07 -2.63
CA ASN A 288 35.05 -1.21 -1.45
C ASN A 288 33.79 -0.34 -1.23
N PRO A 289 32.64 -0.96 -0.87
CA PRO A 289 31.43 -0.20 -0.63
C PRO A 289 31.60 0.76 0.56
N PRO A 290 31.09 2.00 0.51
CA PRO A 290 31.21 2.94 1.61
C PRO A 290 30.49 2.42 2.86
N SER A 291 31.17 2.41 4.00
CA SER A 291 30.60 1.99 5.29
C SER A 291 29.47 2.90 5.79
N THR A 292 29.40 4.13 5.24
CA THR A 292 28.43 5.19 5.57
C THR A 292 27.37 5.41 4.49
N SER A 293 27.19 4.46 3.56
CA SER A 293 26.12 4.57 2.54
C SER A 293 24.75 4.72 3.22
N PRO A 294 23.81 5.52 2.65
CA PRO A 294 22.45 5.62 3.17
C PRO A 294 21.86 4.22 3.31
N ARG A 295 21.45 3.86 4.53
CA ARG A 295 20.87 2.54 4.79
C ARG A 295 19.38 2.60 4.48
N PRO A 296 18.82 1.63 3.74
CA PRO A 296 17.38 1.45 3.71
C PRO A 296 16.88 1.30 5.14
N LEU A 297 15.83 2.05 5.50
CA LEU A 297 15.31 2.22 6.86
C LEU A 297 14.91 0.91 7.60
N HIS A 298 14.94 -0.25 6.94
CA HIS A 298 14.38 -1.50 7.46
C HIS A 298 15.22 -2.77 7.25
N SER A 299 16.49 -2.69 6.85
CA SER A 299 17.31 -3.91 6.68
C SER A 299 18.35 -4.08 7.80
N PRO A 300 18.11 -4.97 8.80
CA PRO A 300 19.01 -5.14 9.95
C PRO A 300 20.37 -5.76 9.58
N THR A 301 20.52 -6.34 8.39
CA THR A 301 21.77 -6.90 7.86
C THR A 301 21.86 -6.66 6.34
N LEU A 302 22.55 -5.59 5.93
CA LEU A 302 22.88 -5.38 4.52
C LEU A 302 24.11 -6.23 4.17
N THR A 303 23.98 -7.07 3.15
CA THR A 303 25.12 -7.79 2.57
C THR A 303 26.02 -6.82 1.78
N PRO A 304 27.30 -7.16 1.50
CA PRO A 304 28.22 -6.28 0.80
C PRO A 304 27.70 -5.77 -0.55
N TRP A 305 27.02 -6.60 -1.34
CA TRP A 305 26.46 -6.20 -2.64
C TRP A 305 25.31 -5.20 -2.50
N MET A 306 24.49 -5.32 -1.46
CA MET A 306 23.41 -4.35 -1.18
C MET A 306 23.99 -2.99 -0.77
N LEU A 307 25.12 -2.96 -0.05
CA LEU A 307 25.83 -1.73 0.28
C LEU A 307 26.41 -1.06 -0.98
N ALA A 308 26.99 -1.86 -1.89
CA ALA A 308 27.50 -1.36 -3.17
C ALA A 308 26.37 -0.77 -4.03
N GLN A 309 25.23 -1.48 -4.12
CA GLN A 309 24.03 -1.00 -4.84
C GLN A 309 23.50 0.29 -4.23
N ALA A 310 23.29 0.36 -2.91
CA ALA A 310 22.81 1.57 -2.25
C ALA A 310 23.74 2.77 -2.46
N GLY A 311 25.06 2.55 -2.37
CA GLY A 311 26.06 3.58 -2.67
C GLY A 311 25.99 4.07 -4.13
N LEU A 312 25.74 3.17 -5.08
CA LEU A 312 25.56 3.52 -6.48
C LEU A 312 24.26 4.26 -6.75
N VAL A 313 23.12 3.76 -6.27
CA VAL A 313 21.81 4.41 -6.41
C VAL A 313 21.91 5.87 -5.98
N TRP A 314 22.49 6.13 -4.81
CA TRP A 314 22.71 7.50 -4.35
C TRP A 314 23.55 8.34 -5.32
N SER A 315 24.64 7.78 -5.84
CA SER A 315 25.54 8.47 -6.78
C SER A 315 24.88 8.75 -8.13
N ILE A 316 24.00 7.86 -8.60
CA ILE A 316 23.33 8.00 -9.90
C ILE A 316 22.06 8.83 -9.80
N SER A 317 21.40 8.90 -8.63
CA SER A 317 20.07 9.49 -8.52
C SER A 317 19.99 11.00 -8.40
N SER A 318 21.08 11.67 -8.03
CA SER A 318 21.08 13.11 -7.80
C SER A 318 20.54 13.97 -8.99
N PRO A 319 20.94 13.74 -10.26
CA PRO A 319 20.39 14.52 -11.37
C PRO A 319 18.91 14.26 -11.63
N GLN A 320 18.44 13.03 -11.42
CA GLN A 320 17.04 12.66 -11.66
C GLN A 320 16.11 13.32 -10.65
N VAL A 321 16.51 13.38 -9.38
CA VAL A 321 15.76 14.03 -8.30
C VAL A 321 15.48 15.49 -8.64
N HIS A 322 16.47 16.23 -9.15
CA HIS A 322 16.27 17.63 -9.55
C HIS A 322 15.27 17.77 -10.71
N ILE A 323 15.36 16.89 -11.72
CA ILE A 323 14.43 16.88 -12.85
C ILE A 323 13.00 16.56 -12.39
N ALA A 324 12.83 15.52 -11.57
CA ALA A 324 11.55 15.09 -11.05
C ALA A 324 10.92 16.16 -10.13
N THR A 325 11.72 16.77 -9.25
CA THR A 325 11.31 17.90 -8.39
C THR A 325 10.74 19.04 -9.20
N ARG A 326 11.49 19.51 -10.22
CA ARG A 326 11.07 20.61 -11.09
C ARG A 326 9.76 20.30 -11.81
N TRP A 327 9.61 19.07 -12.32
CA TRP A 327 8.38 18.67 -13.00
C TRP A 327 7.19 18.52 -12.05
N ALA A 328 7.40 17.95 -10.86
CA ALA A 328 6.35 17.81 -9.88
C ALA A 328 5.85 19.19 -9.40
N GLN A 329 6.76 20.13 -9.12
CA GLN A 329 6.40 21.52 -8.81
C GLN A 329 5.62 22.16 -9.97
N LYS A 330 6.14 22.09 -11.20
CA LYS A 330 5.48 22.65 -12.38
C LYS A 330 4.08 22.10 -12.60
N LEU A 331 3.88 20.79 -12.47
CA LEU A 331 2.59 20.15 -12.66
C LEU A 331 1.59 20.58 -11.57
N ASN A 332 2.02 20.57 -10.30
CA ASN A 332 1.18 21.00 -9.17
C ASN A 332 0.79 22.49 -9.24
N GLU A 333 1.68 23.36 -9.72
CA GLU A 333 1.41 24.80 -9.88
C GLU A 333 0.56 25.13 -11.11
N SER A 334 0.66 24.34 -12.17
CA SER A 334 -0.04 24.60 -13.45
C SER A 334 -1.57 24.51 -13.35
N GLY A 335 -2.09 23.77 -12.37
CA GLY A 335 -3.51 23.41 -12.30
C GLY A 335 -4.00 22.51 -13.44
N THR A 336 -3.09 22.00 -14.29
CA THR A 336 -3.44 21.13 -15.42
C THR A 336 -3.44 19.64 -15.01
N THR A 337 -4.45 18.90 -15.49
CA THR A 337 -4.53 17.46 -15.29
C THR A 337 -3.80 16.74 -16.43
N VAL A 338 -2.70 16.07 -16.08
CA VAL A 338 -1.82 15.31 -16.94
C VAL A 338 -1.93 13.85 -16.53
N THR A 339 -2.27 12.98 -17.47
CA THR A 339 -2.54 11.54 -17.25
C THR A 339 -1.64 10.67 -18.12
N GLY A 340 -0.37 11.05 -18.19
CA GLY A 340 0.72 10.43 -18.94
C GLY A 340 2.02 11.18 -18.61
N LEU A 341 3.17 10.75 -19.12
CA LEU A 341 4.41 11.48 -18.85
C LEU A 341 4.36 12.86 -19.53
N PRO A 342 4.77 13.94 -18.83
CA PRO A 342 4.75 15.29 -19.40
C PRO A 342 5.71 15.45 -20.58
N VAL A 343 6.72 14.59 -20.69
CA VAL A 343 7.55 14.45 -21.89
C VAL A 343 7.07 13.23 -22.66
N THR A 344 6.38 13.46 -23.78
CA THR A 344 5.83 12.38 -24.62
C THR A 344 6.93 11.64 -25.39
N ARG A 345 6.63 10.42 -25.85
CA ARG A 345 7.52 9.63 -26.75
C ARG A 345 8.05 10.47 -27.92
N ALA A 346 7.15 11.17 -28.62
CA ALA A 346 7.51 12.00 -29.77
C ALA A 346 8.44 13.17 -29.40
N MET A 347 8.36 13.71 -28.17
CA MET A 347 9.26 14.75 -27.70
C MET A 347 10.64 14.18 -27.33
N ALA A 348 10.69 13.00 -26.71
CA ALA A 348 11.91 12.33 -26.31
C ALA A 348 12.79 11.98 -27.53
N LEU A 349 12.20 11.42 -28.58
CA LEU A 349 12.91 11.04 -29.81
C LEU A 349 13.48 12.24 -30.60
N ARG A 350 13.01 13.46 -30.34
CA ARG A 350 13.47 14.67 -31.03
C ARG A 350 14.67 15.34 -30.37
N SER A 351 14.98 15.02 -29.11
CA SER A 351 16.03 15.71 -28.38
C SER A 351 16.56 14.86 -27.22
N ARG A 352 17.90 14.75 -27.15
CA ARG A 352 18.62 14.16 -26.01
C ARG A 352 18.17 14.74 -24.66
N LYS A 353 17.89 16.05 -24.60
CA LYS A 353 17.39 16.69 -23.37
C LYS A 353 16.03 16.12 -22.94
N ASN A 354 15.09 15.98 -23.86
CA ASN A 354 13.76 15.44 -23.56
C ASN A 354 13.85 13.95 -23.23
N TRP A 355 14.72 13.21 -23.92
CA TRP A 355 15.00 11.82 -23.60
C TRP A 355 15.47 11.65 -22.14
N ILE A 356 16.44 12.47 -21.70
CA ILE A 356 16.92 12.49 -20.32
C ILE A 356 15.79 12.81 -19.35
N GLU A 357 14.99 13.85 -19.63
CA GLU A 357 13.88 14.23 -18.76
C GLU A 357 12.85 13.10 -18.66
N ARG A 358 12.51 12.45 -19.77
CA ARG A 358 11.58 11.31 -19.77
C ARG A 358 12.13 10.14 -18.96
N CYS A 359 13.38 9.74 -19.18
CA CYS A 359 14.03 8.68 -18.42
C CYS A 359 14.03 8.98 -16.92
N ALA A 360 14.38 10.20 -16.52
CA ALA A 360 14.40 10.60 -15.11
C ALA A 360 13.01 10.54 -14.45
N LEU A 361 11.96 10.95 -15.17
CA LEU A 361 10.60 10.91 -14.65
C LEU A 361 10.10 9.48 -14.46
N MET A 362 10.50 8.56 -15.32
CA MET A 362 10.18 7.15 -15.21
C MET A 362 10.92 6.49 -14.04
N ASP A 363 12.23 6.73 -13.96
CA ASP A 363 13.11 6.16 -12.95
C ASP A 363 12.70 6.59 -11.54
N MET A 364 12.42 7.89 -11.36
CA MET A 364 11.87 8.42 -10.10
C MET A 364 10.40 8.03 -9.87
N ARG A 365 9.77 7.27 -10.78
CA ARG A 365 8.37 6.82 -10.69
C ARG A 365 7.41 7.98 -10.45
N MET A 366 7.54 9.02 -11.27
CA MET A 366 6.63 10.17 -11.25
C MET A 366 5.20 9.66 -11.40
N GLY A 367 4.37 10.03 -10.44
CA GLY A 367 2.99 9.60 -10.38
C GLY A 367 2.07 10.73 -9.97
N LEU A 368 0.79 10.46 -10.15
CA LEU A 368 -0.27 11.30 -9.63
C LEU A 368 -1.00 10.56 -8.52
N GLN A 369 -1.48 11.31 -7.54
CA GLN A 369 -2.36 10.82 -6.50
C GLN A 369 -3.53 11.77 -6.36
N CYS A 370 -4.72 11.20 -6.40
CA CYS A 370 -5.97 11.90 -6.26
C CYS A 370 -6.42 11.86 -4.81
N ARG A 371 -6.96 12.99 -4.35
CA ARG A 371 -7.58 13.09 -3.04
C ARG A 371 -9.02 13.56 -3.19
N PRO A 372 -9.99 12.65 -3.01
CA PRO A 372 -11.39 13.03 -3.01
C PRO A 372 -11.71 13.88 -1.78
N ARG A 373 -12.51 14.91 -1.99
CA ARG A 373 -13.10 15.70 -0.90
C ARG A 373 -14.36 14.99 -0.44
N ALA A 374 -14.33 14.37 0.74
CA ALA A 374 -15.48 13.64 1.29
C ALA A 374 -16.79 14.45 1.22
N HIS A 375 -16.76 15.73 1.61
CA HIS A 375 -17.93 16.61 1.54
C HIS A 375 -18.46 16.84 0.12
N ALA A 376 -17.59 16.86 -0.89
CA ALA A 376 -18.02 17.00 -2.28
C ALA A 376 -18.84 15.79 -2.73
N LEU A 377 -18.61 14.64 -2.12
CA LEU A 377 -19.36 13.41 -2.36
C LEU A 377 -20.55 13.25 -1.41
N GLY A 378 -20.80 14.17 -0.47
CA GLY A 378 -21.85 14.03 0.55
C GLY A 378 -21.45 13.15 1.76
N LEU A 379 -20.19 12.74 1.81
CA LEU A 379 -19.59 11.99 2.90
C LEU A 379 -18.95 12.91 3.94
N ARG A 380 -18.68 12.35 5.12
CA ARG A 380 -18.05 13.00 6.27
C ARG A 380 -16.90 12.14 6.76
N SER A 381 -15.80 12.78 7.13
CA SER A 381 -14.63 12.12 7.73
C SER A 381 -14.70 12.25 9.24
N LEU A 382 -14.61 11.11 9.92
CA LEU A 382 -14.55 10.98 11.36
C LEU A 382 -13.18 10.43 11.74
N ILE A 383 -12.52 11.06 12.70
CA ILE A 383 -11.22 10.63 13.23
C ILE A 383 -11.42 10.06 14.64
N TYR A 384 -10.98 8.84 14.84
CA TYR A 384 -10.83 8.22 16.15
C TYR A 384 -9.38 8.34 16.60
N ILE A 385 -9.16 8.72 17.87
CA ILE A 385 -7.87 8.62 18.55
C ILE A 385 -8.12 7.91 19.89
N GLY A 386 -7.49 6.77 20.12
CA GLY A 386 -7.65 6.06 21.39
C GLY A 386 -6.88 4.75 21.48
N SER A 387 -6.92 4.10 22.64
CA SER A 387 -6.10 2.92 22.96
C SER A 387 -6.63 1.58 22.44
N ALA A 388 -7.82 1.56 21.82
CA ALA A 388 -8.41 0.32 21.32
C ALA A 388 -8.17 0.16 19.82
N HIS A 389 -7.44 -0.89 19.42
CA HIS A 389 -7.36 -1.27 18.02
C HIS A 389 -8.73 -1.80 17.57
N ARG A 390 -9.23 -1.31 16.45
CA ARG A 390 -10.58 -1.64 15.95
C ARG A 390 -10.49 -2.43 14.66
N TRP A 391 -11.51 -3.24 14.42
CA TRP A 391 -11.63 -4.05 13.23
C TRP A 391 -11.68 -3.17 11.98
N PRO A 392 -10.84 -3.44 10.96
CA PRO A 392 -11.08 -2.96 9.61
C PRO A 392 -12.52 -3.24 9.21
N HIS A 393 -13.16 -2.26 8.59
CA HIS A 393 -14.55 -2.37 8.13
C HIS A 393 -14.75 -1.49 6.91
N LYS A 394 -15.85 -1.70 6.19
CA LYS A 394 -16.12 -1.05 4.88
C LYS A 394 -15.93 0.48 4.85
N HIS A 395 -16.30 1.18 5.93
CA HIS A 395 -16.17 2.65 6.06
C HIS A 395 -14.76 3.16 6.41
N MET A 396 -13.81 2.29 6.76
CA MET A 396 -12.48 2.71 7.23
C MET A 396 -11.61 3.09 6.05
N ALA A 397 -11.05 4.31 6.08
CA ALA A 397 -10.16 4.80 5.03
C ALA A 397 -8.69 4.41 5.30
N TRP A 398 -8.24 4.56 6.54
CA TRP A 398 -6.93 4.10 6.99
C TRP A 398 -6.91 3.97 8.51
N LYS A 399 -5.93 3.21 9.01
CA LYS A 399 -5.60 3.15 10.44
C LYS A 399 -4.10 3.20 10.67
N ALA A 400 -3.69 3.77 11.79
CA ALA A 400 -2.31 3.84 12.23
C ALA A 400 -2.18 3.39 13.69
N THR A 401 -1.10 2.71 14.02
CA THR A 401 -0.66 2.42 15.38
C THR A 401 0.49 3.33 15.73
N LEU A 402 0.38 4.02 16.87
CA LEU A 402 1.32 5.02 17.34
C LEU A 402 2.24 4.43 18.41
N GLY A 403 3.53 4.73 18.28
CA GLY A 403 4.57 4.18 19.14
C GLY A 403 4.97 2.74 18.78
N PRO A 404 5.92 2.16 19.53
CA PRO A 404 6.30 0.76 19.37
C PRO A 404 5.11 -0.14 19.73
N PRO A 405 4.94 -1.30 19.06
CA PRO A 405 3.86 -2.25 19.34
C PRO A 405 3.98 -2.76 20.79
N LYS A 406 3.20 -2.15 21.68
CA LYS A 406 3.01 -2.54 23.08
C LYS A 406 1.51 -2.55 23.38
N SER A 407 1.09 -3.26 24.43
CA SER A 407 -0.30 -3.42 24.84
C SER A 407 -1.07 -2.12 25.19
N SER A 408 -0.41 -0.95 25.17
CA SER A 408 -0.99 0.37 25.42
C SER A 408 -0.83 1.36 24.25
N SER A 409 -0.59 0.86 23.03
CA SER A 409 -0.40 1.73 21.85
C SER A 409 -1.65 2.56 21.55
N LEU A 410 -1.46 3.82 21.17
CA LEU A 410 -2.55 4.65 20.66
C LEU A 410 -2.82 4.30 19.20
N HIS A 411 -4.09 4.30 18.81
CA HIS A 411 -4.53 4.06 17.44
C HIS A 411 -5.25 5.28 16.90
N VAL A 412 -5.00 5.57 15.63
CA VAL A 412 -5.72 6.60 14.87
C VAL A 412 -6.43 5.94 13.70
N GLN A 413 -7.70 6.26 13.49
CA GLN A 413 -8.51 5.71 12.40
C GLN A 413 -9.29 6.82 11.72
N GLU A 414 -9.28 6.83 10.39
CA GLU A 414 -10.21 7.66 9.61
C GLU A 414 -11.37 6.79 9.10
N ILE A 415 -12.58 7.28 9.29
CA ILE A 415 -13.82 6.63 8.90
C ILE A 415 -14.61 7.59 8.00
N LEU A 416 -15.06 7.12 6.84
CA LEU A 416 -15.95 7.87 5.94
C LEU A 416 -17.39 7.34 6.03
N ILE A 417 -18.32 8.22 6.36
CA ILE A 417 -19.76 7.89 6.43
C ILE A 417 -20.63 8.90 5.69
N PRO A 418 -21.86 8.53 5.28
CA PRO A 418 -22.85 9.49 4.81
C PRO A 418 -23.19 10.53 5.88
N SER A 419 -23.43 11.77 5.44
CA SER A 419 -23.81 12.86 6.36
C SER A 419 -25.07 12.53 7.18
N SER A 420 -26.00 11.73 6.63
CA SER A 420 -27.23 11.28 7.30
C SER A 420 -26.99 10.42 8.55
N LYS A 421 -25.83 9.75 8.65
CA LYS A 421 -25.50 8.83 9.76
C LYS A 421 -24.59 9.43 10.83
N MET A 422 -24.14 10.67 10.66
CA MET A 422 -23.23 11.36 11.60
C MET A 422 -23.73 11.33 13.04
N GLU A 423 -24.98 11.74 13.26
CA GLU A 423 -25.54 11.82 14.61
C GLU A 423 -25.72 10.44 15.25
N ALA A 424 -26.10 9.42 14.47
CA ALA A 424 -26.18 8.06 14.96
C ALA A 424 -24.81 7.56 15.43
N VAL A 425 -23.76 7.76 14.62
CA VAL A 425 -22.40 7.34 14.98
C VAL A 425 -21.86 8.13 16.18
N ARG A 426 -22.07 9.45 16.24
CA ARG A 426 -21.66 10.29 17.39
C ARG A 426 -22.31 9.84 18.70
N ARG A 427 -23.60 9.50 18.69
CA ARG A 427 -24.32 9.01 19.88
C ARG A 427 -23.75 7.69 20.39
N VAL A 428 -23.36 6.81 19.48
CA VAL A 428 -22.87 5.48 19.84
C VAL A 428 -21.41 5.55 20.29
N ARG A 429 -20.58 6.47 19.77
CA ARG A 429 -19.13 6.48 20.05
C ARG A 429 -18.61 7.83 20.52
N SER A 430 -18.54 8.00 21.84
CA SER A 430 -17.79 9.11 22.47
C SER A 430 -16.30 8.99 22.15
N GLY A 431 -15.71 9.97 21.45
CA GLY A 431 -14.29 9.98 21.06
C GLY A 431 -14.03 9.95 19.55
N LEU A 432 -15.08 9.86 18.72
CA LEU A 432 -14.97 10.23 17.30
C LEU A 432 -15.13 11.74 17.15
N ARG A 433 -14.21 12.37 16.43
CA ARG A 433 -14.26 13.80 16.11
C ARG A 433 -14.51 14.00 14.62
N GLU A 434 -15.32 14.97 14.24
CA GLU A 434 -15.49 15.29 12.83
C GLU A 434 -14.27 16.04 12.31
N CYS A 435 -13.73 15.58 11.19
CA CYS A 435 -12.77 16.36 10.43
C CYS A 435 -13.51 17.43 9.63
N VAL A 436 -13.47 18.68 10.12
CA VAL A 436 -14.16 19.82 9.51
C VAL A 436 -13.37 20.43 8.34
N TRP A 437 -12.08 20.12 8.27
CA TRP A 437 -11.23 20.49 7.15
C TRP A 437 -9.99 19.60 7.09
N TYR A 438 -9.62 19.27 5.86
CA TYR A 438 -8.46 18.45 5.56
C TYR A 438 -7.70 19.03 4.38
N SER A 439 -6.38 18.97 4.45
CA SER A 439 -5.52 19.26 3.32
C SER A 439 -4.27 18.41 3.34
N ARG A 440 -3.64 18.26 2.17
CA ARG A 440 -2.28 17.75 2.05
C ARG A 440 -1.50 18.54 1.06
N MET A 441 -0.25 18.75 1.42
CA MET A 441 0.77 19.29 0.55
C MET A 441 1.91 18.28 0.40
N VAL A 442 2.45 18.24 -0.81
CA VAL A 442 3.73 17.61 -1.11
C VAL A 442 4.65 18.74 -1.56
N ASN A 443 5.56 19.14 -0.70
CA ASN A 443 6.59 20.11 -1.00
C ASN A 443 7.84 19.32 -1.39
N HIS A 444 8.30 19.48 -2.61
CA HIS A 444 9.49 18.78 -3.12
C HIS A 444 10.76 19.46 -2.61
N THR A 445 10.94 19.46 -1.28
CA THR A 445 12.04 20.09 -0.55
C THR A 445 12.87 19.00 0.13
N THR A 446 14.18 19.00 -0.10
CA THR A 446 15.12 18.04 0.52
C THR A 446 15.53 18.43 1.94
N SER A 447 15.10 19.61 2.43
CA SER A 447 15.37 20.08 3.79
C SER A 447 14.24 20.95 4.31
N VAL A 448 14.09 20.99 5.63
CA VAL A 448 13.11 21.81 6.34
C VAL A 448 13.75 23.14 6.76
N PRO A 449 13.27 24.29 6.25
CA PRO A 449 13.78 25.60 6.65
C PRO A 449 13.22 25.99 8.03
N ILE A 450 13.78 25.44 9.11
CA ILE A 450 13.26 25.55 10.49
C ILE A 450 12.96 27.01 10.89
N GLY A 451 13.86 27.95 10.60
CA GLY A 451 13.64 29.37 10.89
C GLY A 451 12.41 29.97 10.18
N GLN A 452 12.15 29.57 8.92
CA GLN A 452 10.95 29.99 8.19
C GLN A 452 9.70 29.28 8.69
N LEU A 453 9.82 28.00 9.08
CA LEU A 453 8.75 27.22 9.67
C LEU A 453 8.27 27.88 10.97
N MET A 454 9.17 28.15 11.91
CA MET A 454 8.84 28.79 13.19
C MET A 454 8.32 30.23 13.02
N LYS A 455 8.96 31.03 12.14
CA LYS A 455 8.46 32.37 11.81
C LYS A 455 7.04 32.35 11.23
N THR A 456 6.69 31.29 10.51
CA THR A 456 5.35 31.11 9.95
C THR A 456 4.35 30.63 11.01
N ALA A 457 4.76 29.70 11.89
CA ALA A 457 3.94 29.15 12.95
C ALA A 457 3.47 30.22 13.95
N ASN A 458 4.33 31.18 14.28
CA ASN A 458 4.01 32.32 15.16
C ASN A 458 2.95 33.30 14.60
N ARG A 459 2.49 33.12 13.36
CA ARG A 459 1.45 33.97 12.78
C ARG A 459 0.08 33.30 12.93
N LYS A 460 -0.76 33.86 13.79
CA LYS A 460 -2.14 33.40 13.95
C LYS A 460 -2.91 33.34 12.62
N ARG A 461 -3.75 32.33 12.46
CA ARG A 461 -4.56 32.09 11.25
C ARG A 461 -5.98 31.67 11.58
N THR A 462 -6.89 31.91 10.63
CA THR A 462 -8.26 31.40 10.72
C THR A 462 -8.49 30.25 9.75
N LEU A 463 -9.46 29.39 10.05
CA LEU A 463 -9.82 28.29 9.16
C LEU A 463 -10.24 28.78 7.76
N LYS A 464 -10.89 29.95 7.69
CA LYS A 464 -11.26 30.60 6.41
C LYS A 464 -10.02 30.94 5.56
N GLN A 465 -8.92 31.37 6.20
CA GLN A 465 -7.68 31.65 5.49
C GLN A 465 -7.04 30.36 4.95
N LEU A 466 -7.01 29.27 5.73
CA LEU A 466 -6.50 27.97 5.27
C LEU A 466 -7.32 27.43 4.10
N LYS A 467 -8.65 27.45 4.20
CA LYS A 467 -9.59 27.04 3.15
C LYS A 467 -9.42 27.84 1.85
N ARG A 468 -9.07 29.11 1.94
CA ARG A 468 -8.77 29.95 0.77
C ARG A 468 -7.43 29.58 0.14
N GLU A 469 -6.43 29.28 0.98
CA GLU A 469 -5.06 29.06 0.55
C GLU A 469 -4.84 27.66 -0.03
N PHE A 470 -5.33 26.61 0.64
CA PHE A 470 -5.15 25.22 0.23
C PHE A 470 -6.41 24.60 -0.37
N GLY A 471 -7.45 25.42 -0.57
CA GLY A 471 -8.69 25.02 -1.21
C GLY A 471 -9.74 24.45 -0.25
N GLN A 472 -10.97 24.45 -0.74
CA GLN A 472 -12.14 23.84 -0.13
C GLN A 472 -13.15 23.48 -1.21
N TRP A 473 -14.05 22.55 -0.90
CA TRP A 473 -15.26 22.37 -1.71
C TRP A 473 -16.11 23.64 -1.63
N LYS A 474 -16.55 24.14 -2.79
CA LYS A 474 -17.39 25.35 -2.90
C LYS A 474 -18.79 25.05 -3.45
N GLY A 475 -19.05 23.82 -3.88
CA GLY A 475 -20.35 23.43 -4.41
C GLY A 475 -21.43 23.43 -3.34
N LYS A 476 -22.65 23.79 -3.73
CA LYS A 476 -23.81 23.82 -2.82
C LYS A 476 -24.39 22.43 -2.57
N THR A 477 -24.37 21.58 -3.59
CA THR A 477 -24.89 20.21 -3.53
C THR A 477 -23.76 19.20 -3.67
N PRO A 478 -23.87 18.02 -3.04
CA PRO A 478 -22.98 16.90 -3.33
C PRO A 478 -22.98 16.54 -4.82
N TYR A 479 -21.83 16.12 -5.32
CA TYR A 479 -21.65 15.50 -6.64
C TYR A 479 -22.05 14.03 -6.55
N THR A 480 -22.89 13.58 -7.48
CA THR A 480 -23.26 12.16 -7.63
C THR A 480 -22.27 11.49 -8.58
N PRO A 481 -21.39 10.59 -8.09
CA PRO A 481 -20.40 9.93 -8.93
C PRO A 481 -21.03 8.86 -9.83
N THR A 482 -20.44 8.67 -11.01
CA THR A 482 -20.68 7.48 -11.85
C THR A 482 -19.81 6.31 -11.39
N GLU A 483 -20.12 5.09 -11.81
CA GLU A 483 -19.27 3.92 -11.52
C GLU A 483 -17.83 4.11 -12.01
N THR A 484 -17.64 4.72 -13.18
CA THR A 484 -16.30 5.09 -13.68
C THR A 484 -15.62 6.12 -12.78
N ASP A 485 -16.35 7.13 -12.27
CA ASP A 485 -15.78 8.08 -11.31
C ASP A 485 -15.32 7.38 -10.03
N ILE A 486 -16.10 6.43 -9.52
CA ILE A 486 -15.74 5.63 -8.34
C ILE A 486 -14.44 4.85 -8.60
N ARG A 487 -14.36 4.12 -9.72
CA ARG A 487 -13.15 3.36 -10.09
C ARG A 487 -11.92 4.26 -10.23
N VAL A 488 -12.08 5.45 -10.81
CA VAL A 488 -10.98 6.43 -10.95
C VAL A 488 -10.56 6.98 -9.59
N ILE A 489 -11.51 7.36 -8.72
CA ILE A 489 -11.20 7.86 -7.37
C ILE A 489 -10.46 6.80 -6.54
N ASP A 490 -10.96 5.56 -6.56
CA ASP A 490 -10.37 4.42 -5.85
C ASP A 490 -8.98 4.06 -6.40
N GLY A 491 -8.88 3.86 -7.71
CA GLY A 491 -7.63 3.49 -8.38
C GLY A 491 -6.53 4.55 -8.28
N SER A 492 -6.90 5.83 -8.11
CA SER A 492 -5.95 6.93 -7.90
C SER A 492 -5.88 7.47 -6.47
N SER A 493 -6.51 6.78 -5.52
CA SER A 493 -6.38 7.11 -4.09
C SER A 493 -4.96 6.86 -3.58
N ASP A 494 -4.25 5.92 -4.21
CA ASP A 494 -2.81 5.69 -4.11
C ASP A 494 -2.08 6.32 -5.31
N LYS A 495 -0.74 6.29 -5.30
CA LYS A 495 0.05 6.81 -6.41
C LYS A 495 -0.14 5.93 -7.65
N VAL A 496 -0.63 6.53 -8.75
CA VAL A 496 -0.62 5.93 -10.08
C VAL A 496 0.58 6.48 -10.82
N GLU A 497 1.50 5.60 -11.26
CA GLU A 497 2.66 6.04 -12.03
C GLU A 497 2.20 6.53 -13.40
N LEU A 498 2.73 7.67 -13.85
CA LEU A 498 2.34 8.26 -15.13
C LEU A 498 2.74 7.38 -16.31
N THR A 499 3.77 6.55 -16.12
CA THR A 499 4.21 5.49 -17.04
C THR A 499 3.13 4.43 -17.26
N ASP A 500 2.46 3.98 -16.20
CA ASP A 500 1.49 2.89 -16.29
C ASP A 500 0.26 3.32 -17.11
N LEU A 501 -0.06 4.62 -17.10
CA LEU A 501 -1.12 5.22 -17.92
C LEU A 501 -0.79 5.25 -19.43
N GLU A 502 0.45 4.99 -19.82
CA GLU A 502 0.88 4.86 -21.22
C GLU A 502 0.96 3.39 -21.68
N LEU A 503 0.74 2.42 -20.78
CA LEU A 503 0.87 0.99 -21.07
C LEU A 503 -0.49 0.33 -21.37
N PRO A 504 -0.52 -0.69 -22.25
CA PRO A 504 -1.77 -1.31 -22.71
C PRO A 504 -2.51 -2.13 -21.64
N TRP A 505 -1.84 -2.62 -20.60
CA TRP A 505 -2.39 -3.48 -19.55
C TRP A 505 -3.16 -2.71 -18.45
N LEU A 506 -3.28 -1.38 -18.56
CA LEU A 506 -3.99 -0.53 -17.60
C LEU A 506 -5.45 -0.99 -17.37
N LYS A 507 -6.13 -1.40 -18.45
CA LYS A 507 -7.53 -1.82 -18.39
C LYS A 507 -7.70 -3.09 -17.57
N ASP A 508 -6.78 -4.03 -17.72
CA ASP A 508 -6.84 -5.33 -17.04
C ASP A 508 -6.57 -5.16 -15.53
N PHE A 509 -5.65 -4.25 -15.18
CA PHE A 509 -5.29 -4.00 -13.77
C PHE A 509 -6.28 -3.09 -13.02
N TYR A 510 -6.66 -1.96 -13.63
CA TYR A 510 -7.48 -0.93 -12.95
C TYR A 510 -8.97 -0.95 -13.35
N GLY A 511 -9.34 -1.75 -14.35
CA GLY A 511 -10.71 -1.81 -14.85
C GLY A 511 -11.16 -0.58 -15.63
N PHE A 512 -10.23 0.29 -16.06
CA PHE A 512 -10.50 1.45 -16.91
C PHE A 512 -9.40 1.66 -17.97
N THR A 513 -9.79 2.23 -19.11
CA THR A 513 -8.85 2.68 -20.14
C THR A 513 -8.23 4.03 -19.78
N ALA A 514 -7.08 4.37 -20.39
CA ALA A 514 -6.43 5.66 -20.19
C ALA A 514 -7.36 6.85 -20.57
N GLY A 515 -8.19 6.68 -21.60
CA GLY A 515 -9.18 7.68 -22.02
C GLY A 515 -10.30 7.87 -20.99
N GLU A 516 -10.85 6.77 -20.44
CA GLU A 516 -11.84 6.84 -19.37
C GLU A 516 -11.27 7.52 -18.12
N PHE A 517 -10.05 7.14 -17.74
CA PHE A 517 -9.34 7.75 -16.62
C PHE A 517 -9.16 9.26 -16.80
N HIS A 518 -8.64 9.68 -17.95
CA HIS A 518 -8.44 11.10 -18.26
C HIS A 518 -9.75 11.89 -18.21
N ASN A 519 -10.80 11.39 -18.85
CA ASN A 519 -12.06 12.10 -18.97
C ASN A 519 -12.78 12.24 -17.62
N SER A 520 -12.83 11.16 -16.84
CA SER A 520 -13.42 11.17 -15.50
C SER A 520 -12.61 12.03 -14.54
N LEU A 521 -11.27 11.89 -14.52
CA LEU A 521 -10.43 12.69 -13.63
C LEU A 521 -10.54 14.18 -13.94
N ARG A 522 -10.49 14.57 -15.22
CA ARG A 522 -10.67 15.98 -15.63
C ARG A 522 -12.02 16.54 -15.18
N ARG A 523 -13.10 15.75 -15.31
CA ARG A 523 -14.43 16.14 -14.83
C ARG A 523 -14.42 16.33 -13.31
N LEU A 524 -13.94 15.35 -12.54
CA LEU A 524 -13.87 15.40 -11.08
C LEU A 524 -13.05 16.60 -10.57
N VAL A 525 -11.91 16.90 -11.22
CA VAL A 525 -11.08 18.07 -10.91
C VAL A 525 -11.81 19.37 -11.24
N SER A 526 -12.44 19.47 -12.42
CA SER A 526 -13.17 20.68 -12.83
C SER A 526 -14.34 21.02 -11.91
N GLN A 527 -15.00 19.99 -11.37
CA GLN A 527 -16.06 20.16 -10.37
C GLN A 527 -15.49 20.49 -8.98
N GLY A 528 -14.21 20.19 -8.74
CA GLY A 528 -13.54 20.37 -7.45
C GLY A 528 -13.78 19.23 -6.47
N VAL A 529 -14.24 18.07 -6.96
CA VAL A 529 -14.51 16.85 -6.18
C VAL A 529 -13.20 16.20 -5.73
N VAL A 530 -12.19 16.25 -6.60
CA VAL A 530 -10.86 15.67 -6.37
C VAL A 530 -9.79 16.76 -6.48
N ILE A 531 -8.75 16.66 -5.64
CA ILE A 531 -7.48 17.39 -5.81
C ILE A 531 -6.44 16.40 -6.34
N VAL A 532 -5.71 16.79 -7.38
CA VAL A 532 -4.60 15.99 -7.93
C VAL A 532 -3.30 16.56 -7.39
N ASN A 533 -2.43 15.68 -6.89
CA ASN A 533 -1.04 16.01 -6.56
C ASN A 533 -0.10 15.12 -7.37
N TYR A 534 0.94 15.71 -7.93
CA TYR A 534 2.03 14.99 -8.58
C TYR A 534 3.20 14.88 -7.64
N HIS A 535 3.76 13.67 -7.55
CA HIS A 535 4.94 13.40 -6.75
C HIS A 535 5.68 12.19 -7.31
N PHE A 536 6.93 12.04 -6.88
CA PHE A 536 7.80 10.94 -7.27
C PHE A 536 8.20 10.15 -6.03
N SER A 537 8.83 9.00 -6.22
CA SER A 537 9.36 8.20 -5.11
C SER A 537 10.70 8.78 -4.70
N GLU A 538 10.74 9.53 -3.61
CA GLU A 538 11.96 9.64 -2.80
C GLU A 538 11.86 8.62 -1.67
N ASP A 539 13.02 8.15 -1.19
CA ASP A 539 13.12 7.32 0.01
C ASP A 539 12.22 7.91 1.09
N SER A 540 11.13 7.20 1.38
CA SER A 540 10.04 7.75 2.17
C SER A 540 10.53 7.95 3.59
N TYR A 541 10.74 9.21 3.98
CA TYR A 541 11.12 9.52 5.35
C TYR A 541 10.09 8.95 6.34
N PRO A 542 10.50 8.48 7.53
CA PRO A 542 9.56 7.94 8.51
C PRO A 542 8.48 8.96 8.84
N PRO A 543 7.19 8.62 8.71
CA PRO A 543 6.13 9.55 9.06
C PRO A 543 6.05 9.73 10.58
N ARG A 544 5.73 10.96 10.99
CA ARG A 544 5.38 11.35 12.35
C ARG A 544 3.96 11.84 12.37
N LEU A 545 3.21 11.41 13.39
CA LEU A 545 1.87 11.90 13.65
C LEU A 545 1.94 12.87 14.83
N VAL A 546 1.42 14.08 14.64
CA VAL A 546 1.37 15.11 15.66
C VAL A 546 -0.07 15.43 15.98
N THR A 547 -0.40 15.42 17.27
CA THR A 547 -1.69 15.89 17.78
C THR A 547 -1.48 17.21 18.52
N LEU A 548 -2.35 18.18 18.25
CA LEU A 548 -2.32 19.52 18.84
C LEU A 548 -3.67 19.85 19.47
N ASN A 549 -3.63 20.51 20.62
CA ASN A 549 -4.78 21.15 21.24
C ASN A 549 -4.36 22.48 21.87
N GLY A 550 -5.12 23.55 21.64
CA GLY A 550 -4.79 24.88 22.12
C GLY A 550 -5.58 25.98 21.40
N GLU A 551 -5.14 27.24 21.53
CA GLU A 551 -5.80 28.36 20.87
C GLU A 551 -5.85 28.17 19.34
N GLU A 552 -7.06 28.19 18.76
CA GLU A 552 -7.31 27.93 17.33
C GLU A 552 -6.36 28.72 16.42
N GLY A 553 -6.18 30.01 16.70
CA GLY A 553 -5.33 30.89 15.91
C GLY A 553 -3.89 30.41 15.79
N SER A 554 -3.32 29.97 16.91
CA SER A 554 -1.93 29.50 17.02
C SER A 554 -1.77 28.13 16.37
N VAL A 555 -2.67 27.19 16.68
CA VAL A 555 -2.67 25.83 16.12
C VAL A 555 -2.79 25.88 14.59
N LEU A 556 -3.71 26.68 14.05
CA LEU A 556 -3.88 26.85 12.60
C LEU A 556 -2.69 27.58 11.94
N GLY A 557 -2.00 28.44 12.70
CA GLY A 557 -0.74 29.06 12.30
C GLY A 557 0.35 28.01 12.06
N LEU A 558 0.51 27.08 13.00
CA LEU A 558 1.43 25.95 12.87
C LEU A 558 1.02 25.02 11.72
N VAL A 559 -0.25 24.64 11.59
CA VAL A 559 -0.76 23.82 10.47
C VAL A 559 -0.34 24.39 9.12
N ARG A 560 -0.48 25.71 8.94
CA ARG A 560 -0.04 26.38 7.72
C ARG A 560 1.47 26.29 7.51
N ALA A 561 2.24 26.41 8.58
CA ALA A 561 3.70 26.33 8.53
C ALA A 561 4.17 24.94 8.10
N VAL A 562 3.69 23.87 8.75
CA VAL A 562 4.06 22.51 8.35
C VAL A 562 3.58 22.17 6.93
N LEU A 563 2.35 22.54 6.54
CA LEU A 563 1.87 22.33 5.17
C LEU A 563 2.74 23.03 4.10
N ARG A 564 3.43 24.13 4.42
CA ARG A 564 4.27 24.87 3.45
C ARG A 564 5.73 24.45 3.44
N HIS A 565 6.25 24.02 4.58
CA HIS A 565 7.70 23.97 4.83
C HIS A 565 8.20 22.57 5.18
N THR A 566 7.34 21.55 5.17
CA THR A 566 7.75 20.15 5.32
C THR A 566 7.58 19.38 4.01
N PRO A 567 8.42 18.37 3.73
CA PRO A 567 8.39 17.64 2.46
C PRO A 567 7.02 17.05 2.10
N MET A 568 6.35 16.42 3.06
CA MET A 568 5.00 15.92 2.86
C MET A 568 4.23 16.06 4.16
N CYS A 569 3.06 16.67 4.10
CA CYS A 569 2.20 16.84 5.26
C CYS A 569 0.72 16.67 4.89
N SER A 570 -0.01 15.91 5.69
CA SER A 570 -1.47 15.85 5.70
C SER A 570 -1.98 16.43 7.01
N ALA A 571 -2.86 17.43 6.97
CA ALA A 571 -3.42 18.06 8.16
C ALA A 571 -4.94 17.90 8.22
N TYR A 572 -5.44 17.56 9.40
CA TYR A 572 -6.84 17.36 9.75
C TYR A 572 -7.19 18.34 10.88
N VAL A 573 -8.15 19.22 10.64
CA VAL A 573 -8.72 20.11 11.65
C VAL A 573 -10.03 19.51 12.13
N LEU A 574 -10.18 19.39 13.45
CA LEU A 574 -11.32 18.75 14.10
C LEU A 574 -12.28 19.79 14.71
N ASP A 575 -13.53 19.40 14.95
CA ASP A 575 -14.61 20.25 15.47
C ASP A 575 -14.40 20.82 16.89
N GLU A 576 -13.63 20.13 17.75
CA GLU A 576 -13.33 20.55 19.14
C GLU A 576 -11.89 21.06 19.34
N GLN A 577 -11.44 21.99 18.48
CA GLN A 577 -10.12 22.68 18.53
C GLN A 577 -8.86 21.78 18.43
N GLY A 578 -9.04 20.46 18.31
CA GLY A 578 -7.98 19.51 18.05
C GLY A 578 -7.51 19.56 16.60
N VAL A 579 -6.21 19.43 16.39
CA VAL A 579 -5.62 19.23 15.07
C VAL A 579 -4.76 17.98 15.09
N LEU A 580 -4.79 17.25 13.99
CA LEU A 580 -3.91 16.13 13.73
C LEU A 580 -3.18 16.40 12.43
N PHE A 581 -1.86 16.23 12.39
CA PHE A 581 -1.17 16.18 11.11
C PHE A 581 -0.16 15.04 11.05
N VAL A 582 0.02 14.49 9.86
CA VAL A 582 1.02 13.47 9.55
C VAL A 582 2.05 14.14 8.66
N THR A 583 3.30 14.16 9.10
CA THR A 583 4.41 14.79 8.37
C THR A 583 5.58 13.82 8.20
N ASN A 584 6.28 13.95 7.09
CA ASN A 584 7.52 13.23 6.81
C ASN A 584 8.67 14.24 6.94
N LEU A 585 9.69 13.92 7.73
CA LEU A 585 10.82 14.81 8.02
C LEU A 585 12.14 14.16 7.59
N PRO A 586 13.10 14.91 7.01
CA PRO A 586 14.41 14.37 6.70
C PRO A 586 15.09 13.82 7.97
N PRO A 587 15.62 12.58 7.97
CA PRO A 587 16.18 11.94 9.16
C PRO A 587 17.26 12.77 9.84
N GLU A 588 18.10 13.46 9.07
CA GLU A 588 19.18 14.31 9.56
C GLU A 588 18.72 15.59 10.25
N GLN A 589 17.46 16.00 10.05
CA GLN A 589 16.87 17.20 10.68
C GLN A 589 15.73 16.86 11.64
N GLU A 590 15.38 15.58 11.80
CA GLU A 590 14.18 15.16 12.50
C GLU A 590 14.17 15.65 13.96
N ASP A 591 15.27 15.44 14.69
CA ASP A 591 15.41 15.82 16.09
C ASP A 591 15.35 17.34 16.28
N GLU A 592 15.99 18.10 15.39
CA GLU A 592 16.01 19.58 15.45
C GLU A 592 14.62 20.17 15.18
N VAL A 593 13.90 19.62 14.19
CA VAL A 593 12.54 20.03 13.86
C VAL A 593 11.58 19.68 15.01
N ASN A 594 11.65 18.45 15.53
CA ASN A 594 10.80 18.01 16.63
C ASN A 594 11.04 18.85 17.90
N THR A 595 12.30 19.10 18.24
CA THR A 595 12.66 19.95 19.39
C THR A 595 12.09 21.35 19.22
N SER A 596 12.25 21.95 18.03
CA SER A 596 11.74 23.29 17.73
C SER A 596 10.21 23.36 17.82
N LEU A 597 9.50 22.33 17.36
CA LEU A 597 8.04 22.23 17.45
C LEU A 597 7.56 22.15 18.91
N VAL A 598 8.22 21.33 19.73
CA VAL A 598 7.90 21.17 21.16
C VAL A 598 8.16 22.47 21.92
N THR A 599 9.29 23.14 21.67
CA THR A 599 9.58 24.46 22.25
C THR A 599 8.53 25.50 21.87
N TRP A 600 8.19 25.58 20.57
CA TRP A 600 7.14 26.49 20.10
C TRP A 600 5.79 26.21 20.78
N ALA A 601 5.42 24.94 20.96
CA ALA A 601 4.17 24.54 21.59
C ALA A 601 4.11 24.99 23.06
N ALA A 602 5.18 24.78 23.81
CA ALA A 602 5.30 25.22 25.20
C ALA A 602 5.22 26.76 25.32
N GLU A 603 5.85 27.50 24.41
CA GLU A 603 5.83 28.98 24.40
C GLU A 603 4.45 29.56 24.04
N ASN A 604 3.60 28.80 23.35
CA ASN A 604 2.28 29.24 22.87
C ASN A 604 1.10 28.58 23.59
N ASP A 605 1.35 27.88 24.71
CA ASP A 605 0.34 27.15 25.50
C ASP A 605 -0.48 26.17 24.63
N VAL A 606 0.22 25.41 23.79
CA VAL A 606 -0.35 24.35 22.94
C VAL A 606 0.10 22.99 23.48
N ASP A 607 -0.86 22.14 23.81
CA ASP A 607 -0.60 20.73 24.09
C ASP A 607 -0.25 20.02 22.77
N MET A 608 0.99 19.54 22.67
CA MET A 608 1.53 18.88 21.50
C MET A 608 2.09 17.52 21.88
N ASN A 609 1.65 16.49 21.17
CA ASN A 609 2.24 15.15 21.26
C ASN A 609 2.71 14.71 19.86
N ILE A 610 3.97 14.29 19.78
CA ILE A 610 4.60 13.79 18.55
C ILE A 610 4.79 12.28 18.71
N HIS A 611 4.27 11.52 17.76
CA HIS A 611 4.29 10.07 17.77
C HIS A 611 4.95 9.51 16.52
N SER A 612 5.82 8.52 16.72
CA SER A 612 6.24 7.61 15.64
C SER A 612 5.08 6.72 15.23
N ILE A 613 4.96 6.42 13.93
CA ILE A 613 3.97 5.46 13.43
C ILE A 613 4.64 4.09 13.39
N GLY A 614 4.20 3.18 14.27
CA GLY A 614 4.70 1.80 14.34
C GLY A 614 4.02 0.86 13.35
N GLY A 615 2.83 1.21 12.87
CA GLY A 615 2.12 0.46 11.83
C GLY A 615 1.08 1.33 11.11
N PHE A 616 0.88 1.08 9.82
CA PHE A 616 -0.07 1.82 9.00
C PHE A 616 -0.78 0.87 8.03
N LEU A 617 -2.11 0.93 7.98
CA LEU A 617 -2.92 0.19 7.02
C LEU A 617 -3.75 1.18 6.21
N ASN A 618 -3.50 1.22 4.91
CA ASN A 618 -4.25 2.02 3.95
C ASN A 618 -5.34 1.17 3.30
N LEU A 619 -6.59 1.63 3.41
CA LEU A 619 -7.78 0.95 2.94
C LEU A 619 -8.56 1.78 1.90
N ARG A 620 -7.92 2.79 1.30
CA ARG A 620 -8.58 3.71 0.37
C ARG A 620 -8.75 3.16 -1.04
N LYS A 621 -8.01 2.13 -1.44
CA LYS A 621 -7.91 1.63 -2.82
C LYS A 621 -9.24 1.15 -3.43
N ASP A 622 -10.23 0.83 -2.61
CA ASP A 622 -11.56 0.35 -2.98
C ASP A 622 -12.65 0.90 -2.05
N LEU A 623 -12.33 1.95 -1.28
CA LEU A 623 -13.22 2.50 -0.26
C LEU A 623 -14.53 3.00 -0.85
N PHE A 624 -14.46 3.74 -1.96
CA PHE A 624 -15.65 4.33 -2.55
C PHE A 624 -16.50 3.27 -3.24
N LYS A 625 -15.90 2.25 -3.86
CA LYS A 625 -16.60 1.07 -4.39
C LYS A 625 -17.32 0.30 -3.30
N ARG A 626 -16.70 0.07 -2.13
CA ARG A 626 -17.36 -0.60 -1.00
C ARG A 626 -18.59 0.16 -0.49
N LEU A 627 -18.53 1.49 -0.54
CA LEU A 627 -19.59 2.35 -0.03
C LEU A 627 -20.66 2.72 -1.07
N TRP A 628 -20.40 2.51 -2.36
CA TRP A 628 -21.32 2.92 -3.42
C TRP A 628 -22.38 1.86 -3.71
N LYS A 629 -23.65 2.27 -3.75
CA LYS A 629 -24.82 1.41 -4.04
C LYS A 629 -25.54 1.79 -5.33
N GLY A 630 -24.82 2.38 -6.30
CA GLY A 630 -25.34 2.68 -7.64
C GLY A 630 -25.84 4.12 -7.80
N ASP A 631 -26.61 4.62 -6.83
CA ASP A 631 -27.15 6.00 -6.81
C ASP A 631 -27.04 6.69 -5.44
N HIS A 632 -26.75 5.92 -4.38
CA HIS A 632 -26.59 6.41 -3.01
C HIS A 632 -25.39 5.76 -2.32
N TRP A 633 -25.01 6.35 -1.18
CA TRP A 633 -23.99 5.81 -0.29
C TRP A 633 -24.58 4.82 0.69
N ASP A 634 -23.83 3.76 0.97
CA ASP A 634 -24.18 2.74 1.95
C ASP A 634 -24.36 3.37 3.33
N GLU A 635 -25.57 3.20 3.85
CA GLU A 635 -26.04 3.74 5.11
C GLU A 635 -25.88 2.77 6.29
N ASP A 636 -25.53 1.52 6.04
CA ASP A 636 -25.37 0.51 7.08
C ASP A 636 -24.08 0.73 7.88
N ILE A 637 -24.25 1.26 9.10
CA ILE A 637 -23.19 1.52 10.07
C ILE A 637 -23.06 0.41 11.13
N SER A 638 -23.69 -0.75 10.94
CA SER A 638 -23.68 -1.87 11.91
C SER A 638 -22.27 -2.24 12.36
N ALA A 639 -21.31 -2.30 11.44
CA ALA A 639 -19.91 -2.59 11.74
C ALA A 639 -19.22 -1.56 12.66
N ILE A 640 -19.66 -0.30 12.64
CA ILE A 640 -19.15 0.74 13.55
C ILE A 640 -19.79 0.60 14.93
N VAL A 641 -21.10 0.33 14.95
CA VAL A 641 -21.91 0.20 16.17
C VAL A 641 -21.52 -1.05 16.96
N SER A 642 -21.31 -2.19 16.29
CA SER A 642 -20.95 -3.48 16.91
C SER A 642 -19.59 -3.48 17.61
N GLN A 643 -18.76 -2.48 17.33
CA GLN A 643 -17.45 -2.32 17.96
C GLN A 643 -17.49 -1.37 19.17
N VAL A 644 -18.62 -0.79 19.56
CA VAL A 644 -18.63 0.15 20.68
C VAL A 644 -18.54 -0.57 22.03
N ARG A 645 -17.70 -0.02 22.95
CA ARG A 645 -17.74 -0.44 24.35
C ARG A 645 -19.11 -0.09 24.90
N VAL A 646 -19.95 -1.08 25.22
CA VAL A 646 -21.12 -0.82 26.05
C VAL A 646 -20.59 -0.33 27.41
N LYS A 647 -20.71 0.98 27.68
CA LYS A 647 -20.50 1.50 29.03
C LYS A 647 -21.64 0.95 29.90
N GLY A 648 -21.39 -0.17 30.58
CA GLY A 648 -22.29 -0.71 31.59
C GLY A 648 -22.47 -2.22 31.54
N ARG A 649 -21.63 -2.92 32.29
CA ARG A 649 -21.99 -3.92 33.32
C ARG A 649 -20.68 -4.40 33.98
N ASN A 650 -20.22 -3.60 34.93
CA ASN A 650 -19.61 -4.15 36.14
C ASN A 650 -20.76 -4.39 37.13
#